data_AF-A0A1G1AA26-F1
#
_entry.id   AF-A0A1G1AA26-F1
#
_cell.length_a   1.000
_cell.length_b   1.000
_cell.length_c   1.000
_cell.angle_alpha   90.00
_cell.angle_beta   90.00
_cell.angle_gamma   90.00
#
_symmetry.space_group_name_H-M   'P 1'
#
loop_
_entity.id
_entity.type
_entity.pdbx_description
1 polymer ?
#
loop_
_entity_poly.entity_id
_entity_poly.type
_entity_poly.pdbx_seq_one_letter_code
_entity_poly.pdbx_strand_id
1 'polypeptide(L)'
;MAMRNNYDGLTDRFHYMNLGLHRTLAILLSALTMGAHGANWYVATNGNNGAHTSWSSAYTNIQDALSAAQSNDTIHVAGHLFKLTNSVRWLSGASHVTLRGGYAATNDAVLPGTRDPDRWPTVLARRYGASAPYFHVMTVDRVTNGVMDSVTLTGGYKNSSVGGDGGGGLDVLRCQNLRVVSCIVTGNLATKGGTYGEVLGGGIRTTNSTVLVTNSIVKFNEARGCSGGYALGGGLAAILGSVTVVDTVISGNKAWGYLNAYGNDGGGVYNKNGAVRLHNCLVTGNRATERGSAAANASGTMNLSNCTLANNARDGIFRGGGTVTATNSILWGNGDDVTGGIALAWCNIQDGDSNGVKGCISVEPKFQRGYYLAADSLCVNAGTNNAGDWGLSERTTRTDGTLDTARVDLGWHYAGGLGSLEFHVSPSGTDTNTGLDWAHALRSVTAAVRLAGNGTRINLASGTYNPSVETFPISVINKTGLELVGTNMVDTVLDATGSGKRALFVSADGVRLAGITVKGGSFTTADKESGGGGLLVHAAGGVVIASSTIKENTCTMSGTYGVTHGGGMLSWDSDVLVTNCTVSYNKSQGCSGGYAFGGGLSTLNGHLTVVDSIIKQNEALGAANATYVWGGGLFNWGGVVRLHNGVLTGNKAYTANPGKDSGSAISDYAGVISVSSLYHGMNRGTVRTAAGNCTIVNNSLHGVRASPGPGTLAVTNSILWSNGDDVTGSVALVYCNVEDGDNNGTNGCFSLDPELTSGYYLADDSPCVDTGTNTASYWGLGGYTTRVDGSNDTGRVDIGWHYQQGLGSYELYVSTTGDDGFAGTNWTTALRTITTALTKALDGTRIYLAAGSYTHPSETFPLTISGVTGVRIIGTNAATTVINAAGANKRAISIAADGVRLEHLTIRGGNLTAANNADGGGISVVGCNDVQFLSCVITNNLCNETLTGAVTRGGGIHAMNSSLTVSDCRIVNNQAVSGSGGKAQGSGLCVENGSAVISRTRFAANAASGWANATFIGTALYNVGGVVRVDNSLFSRNTTTKLAGGVYNESGTMGLINCTVVTNSSPGVQRAGGTFAVTNGILWWNGDDVSGTVSVAFCDIEDGDNNGMDGCISLNPLFQGPATNDFRLLKDTPCGNRGKPIAWLADALDLAGDIRVKGGRIDMGCYESDAASGGTLFMLR
;
A
#
# COMPACT_ATOMS: atom_id res chain seq x y z
N MET A 1 22.20 -70.60 53.78
CA MET A 1 23.39 -71.35 53.34
C MET A 1 24.03 -70.54 52.23
N ALA A 2 24.98 -69.65 52.55
CA ALA A 2 26.43 -69.94 52.69
C ALA A 2 27.03 -70.40 51.35
N MET A 3 28.13 -69.86 50.81
CA MET A 3 29.10 -68.85 51.21
C MET A 3 30.03 -68.62 49.98
N ARG A 4 30.57 -67.40 49.78
CA ARG A 4 31.99 -67.02 49.46
C ARG A 4 32.79 -67.83 48.40
N ASN A 5 33.71 -67.32 47.59
CA ASN A 5 34.39 -66.01 47.41
C ASN A 5 35.27 -66.09 46.13
N ASN A 6 35.45 -64.93 45.49
CA ASN A 6 36.55 -64.38 44.66
C ASN A 6 37.86 -65.16 44.48
N TYR A 7 38.46 -65.13 43.27
CA TYR A 7 39.55 -64.20 42.89
C TYR A 7 39.98 -64.34 41.41
N ASP A 8 40.32 -63.21 40.78
CA ASP A 8 40.87 -63.01 39.43
C ASP A 8 42.29 -63.57 39.22
N GLY A 9 42.65 -63.84 37.96
CA GLY A 9 44.06 -64.00 37.54
C GLY A 9 44.30 -64.50 36.11
N LEU A 10 44.19 -63.59 35.14
CA LEU A 10 44.85 -63.50 33.80
C LEU A 10 45.26 -64.77 33.00
N THR A 11 45.03 -64.63 31.67
CA THR A 11 45.52 -65.41 30.50
C THR A 11 44.71 -66.64 30.07
N ASP A 12 43.70 -66.43 29.21
CA ASP A 12 43.56 -67.28 28.01
C ASP A 12 42.60 -66.66 26.97
N ARG A 13 43.19 -66.05 25.93
CA ARG A 13 42.52 -65.71 24.66
C ARG A 13 43.34 -66.28 23.52
N PHE A 14 43.28 -67.58 23.25
CA PHE A 14 43.59 -68.11 21.92
C PHE A 14 43.02 -69.53 21.86
N HIS A 15 41.95 -69.72 21.08
CA HIS A 15 41.62 -70.93 20.29
C HIS A 15 40.11 -71.02 19.97
N TYR A 16 39.59 -70.03 19.23
CA TYR A 16 38.44 -70.21 18.33
C TYR A 16 38.65 -69.35 17.07
N MET A 17 39.69 -69.69 16.30
CA MET A 17 39.93 -69.18 14.94
C MET A 17 40.50 -70.33 14.11
N ASN A 18 39.67 -71.24 13.59
CA ASN A 18 40.15 -72.15 12.54
C ASN A 18 39.09 -72.76 11.59
N LEU A 19 37.97 -72.08 11.37
CA LEU A 19 37.04 -72.40 10.26
C LEU A 19 36.71 -71.18 9.36
N GLY A 20 37.34 -70.02 9.62
CA GLY A 20 37.17 -68.79 8.83
C GLY A 20 38.23 -68.56 7.75
N LEU A 21 39.33 -69.31 7.71
CA LEU A 21 40.47 -68.93 6.86
C LEU A 21 40.31 -69.27 5.37
N HIS A 22 39.52 -70.28 5.00
CA HIS A 22 39.44 -70.71 3.59
C HIS A 22 38.42 -69.96 2.72
N ARG A 23 37.43 -69.26 3.31
CA ARG A 23 36.58 -68.31 2.55
C ARG A 23 37.17 -66.90 2.47
N THR A 24 38.04 -66.54 3.42
CA THR A 24 38.67 -65.22 3.48
C THR A 24 39.83 -65.10 2.49
N LEU A 25 40.52 -66.21 2.15
CA LEU A 25 41.63 -66.19 1.18
C LEU A 25 41.16 -66.04 -0.28
N ALA A 26 39.96 -66.53 -0.63
CA ALA A 26 39.38 -66.31 -1.96
C ALA A 26 38.82 -64.89 -2.14
N ILE A 27 38.33 -64.26 -1.05
CA ILE A 27 37.85 -62.88 -1.05
C ILE A 27 39.03 -61.89 -1.00
N LEU A 28 40.13 -62.21 -0.33
CA LEU A 28 41.35 -61.38 -0.35
C LEU A 28 42.05 -61.39 -1.71
N LEU A 29 42.05 -62.51 -2.44
CA LEU A 29 42.67 -62.56 -3.78
C LEU A 29 41.86 -61.81 -4.85
N SER A 30 40.55 -61.62 -4.67
CA SER A 30 39.74 -60.69 -5.47
C SER A 30 39.79 -59.23 -4.97
N ALA A 31 40.18 -59.00 -3.70
CA ALA A 31 40.31 -57.65 -3.13
C ALA A 31 41.68 -57.01 -3.42
N LEU A 32 42.71 -57.80 -3.73
CA LEU A 32 44.05 -57.30 -4.07
C LEU A 32 44.19 -56.76 -5.51
N THR A 33 43.14 -56.83 -6.34
CA THR A 33 43.09 -56.20 -7.68
C THR A 33 42.08 -55.05 -7.80
N MET A 34 41.32 -54.73 -6.74
CA MET A 34 40.49 -53.52 -6.68
C MET A 34 41.11 -52.54 -5.71
N GLY A 35 42.14 -51.81 -6.15
CA GLY A 35 42.51 -50.56 -5.51
C GLY A 35 41.25 -49.69 -5.41
N ALA A 36 41.06 -49.03 -4.26
CA ALA A 36 40.02 -48.02 -4.10
C ALA A 36 40.22 -46.94 -5.17
N HIS A 37 39.47 -47.04 -6.26
CA HIS A 37 39.48 -46.07 -7.35
C HIS A 37 38.51 -44.96 -6.97
N GLY A 38 39.02 -43.81 -6.54
CA GLY A 38 38.27 -42.57 -6.46
C GLY A 38 38.80 -41.62 -7.53
N ALA A 39 38.24 -41.69 -8.75
CA ALA A 39 38.62 -40.77 -9.81
C ALA A 39 38.00 -39.39 -9.58
N ASN A 40 38.73 -38.36 -10.03
CA ASN A 40 38.24 -36.99 -10.07
C ASN A 40 37.86 -36.65 -11.52
N TRP A 41 36.57 -36.48 -11.74
CA TRP A 41 36.00 -36.10 -13.03
C TRP A 41 35.65 -34.61 -13.03
N TYR A 42 35.89 -33.93 -14.14
CA TYR A 42 35.62 -32.50 -14.29
C TYR A 42 34.50 -32.26 -15.29
N VAL A 43 33.58 -31.34 -14.96
CA VAL A 43 32.43 -30.98 -15.81
C VAL A 43 32.36 -29.47 -15.99
N ALA A 44 32.46 -28.98 -17.22
CA ALA A 44 32.39 -27.55 -17.54
C ALA A 44 31.84 -27.32 -18.95
N THR A 45 30.97 -26.31 -19.11
CA THR A 45 30.35 -25.96 -20.41
C THR A 45 31.35 -25.49 -21.47
N ASN A 46 32.56 -25.12 -21.08
CA ASN A 46 33.66 -24.67 -21.93
C ASN A 46 34.81 -25.69 -22.04
N GLY A 47 34.62 -26.92 -21.53
CA GLY A 47 35.57 -28.02 -21.73
C GLY A 47 35.55 -28.53 -23.18
N ASN A 48 36.56 -29.32 -23.56
CA ASN A 48 36.63 -29.92 -24.90
C ASN A 48 36.13 -31.38 -24.95
N ASN A 49 35.61 -31.92 -23.84
CA ASN A 49 35.15 -33.31 -23.73
C ASN A 49 36.24 -34.35 -24.06
N GLY A 50 37.49 -34.06 -23.64
CA GLY A 50 38.69 -34.86 -23.89
C GLY A 50 38.94 -35.95 -22.85
N ALA A 51 40.01 -35.85 -22.06
CA ALA A 51 40.37 -36.84 -21.04
C ALA A 51 39.55 -36.75 -19.74
N HIS A 52 38.81 -35.66 -19.53
CA HIS A 52 37.92 -35.42 -18.39
C HIS A 52 38.58 -35.28 -17.00
N THR A 53 39.91 -35.21 -16.95
CA THR A 53 40.72 -35.12 -15.72
C THR A 53 41.19 -33.69 -15.39
N SER A 54 40.76 -32.67 -16.15
CA SER A 54 41.06 -31.25 -15.92
C SER A 54 39.91 -30.37 -16.43
N TRP A 55 39.94 -29.05 -16.18
CA TRP A 55 38.90 -28.14 -16.67
C TRP A 55 38.93 -27.98 -18.19
N SER A 56 40.12 -27.92 -18.81
CA SER A 56 40.23 -27.86 -20.28
C SER A 56 39.73 -29.13 -20.97
N SER A 57 39.90 -30.29 -20.32
CA SER A 57 39.51 -31.60 -20.84
C SER A 57 38.15 -32.10 -20.33
N ALA A 58 37.45 -31.29 -19.54
CA ALA A 58 36.23 -31.63 -18.82
C ALA A 58 35.12 -32.18 -19.73
N TYR A 59 34.26 -33.03 -19.15
CA TYR A 59 32.94 -33.31 -19.73
C TYR A 59 32.18 -32.02 -19.97
N THR A 60 31.54 -31.89 -21.13
CA THR A 60 30.66 -30.75 -21.42
C THR A 60 29.22 -30.96 -20.94
N ASN A 61 28.90 -32.19 -20.52
CA ASN A 61 27.58 -32.62 -20.06
C ASN A 61 27.70 -33.44 -18.77
N ILE A 62 26.88 -33.07 -17.77
CA ILE A 62 26.84 -33.73 -16.46
C ILE A 62 26.31 -35.17 -16.51
N GLN A 63 25.42 -35.49 -17.47
CA GLN A 63 24.90 -36.85 -17.63
C GLN A 63 26.00 -37.83 -18.01
N ASP A 64 26.96 -37.41 -18.85
CA ASP A 64 28.02 -38.28 -19.33
C ASP A 64 28.98 -38.61 -18.17
N ALA A 65 29.33 -37.62 -17.35
CA ALA A 65 30.11 -37.81 -16.13
C ALA A 65 29.44 -38.79 -15.14
N LEU A 66 28.13 -38.62 -14.88
CA LEU A 66 27.38 -39.53 -14.00
C LEU A 66 27.24 -40.95 -14.56
N SER A 67 27.24 -41.09 -15.90
CA SER A 67 27.14 -42.40 -16.56
C SER A 67 28.48 -43.14 -16.54
N ALA A 68 29.60 -42.41 -16.52
CA ALA A 68 30.96 -42.96 -16.44
C ALA A 68 31.43 -43.21 -15.00
N ALA A 69 30.87 -42.47 -14.03
CA ALA A 69 31.31 -42.53 -12.64
C ALA A 69 31.12 -43.92 -12.02
N GLN A 70 32.16 -44.35 -11.30
CA GLN A 70 32.19 -45.57 -10.52
C GLN A 70 32.12 -45.25 -9.02
N SER A 71 32.01 -46.30 -8.20
CA SER A 71 31.87 -46.13 -6.76
C SER A 71 33.08 -45.43 -6.14
N ASN A 72 32.83 -44.42 -5.31
CA ASN A 72 33.80 -43.51 -4.67
C ASN A 72 34.42 -42.43 -5.58
N ASP A 73 33.96 -42.28 -6.82
CA ASP A 73 34.37 -41.16 -7.67
C ASP A 73 33.83 -39.81 -7.15
N THR A 74 34.57 -38.75 -7.44
CA THR A 74 34.14 -37.35 -7.22
C THR A 74 34.03 -36.63 -8.56
N ILE A 75 32.89 -36.01 -8.80
CA ILE A 75 32.60 -35.20 -9.99
C ILE A 75 32.61 -33.72 -9.57
N HIS A 76 33.64 -32.99 -9.99
CA HIS A 76 33.76 -31.55 -9.80
C HIS A 76 33.07 -30.79 -10.94
N VAL A 77 32.16 -29.89 -10.60
CA VAL A 77 31.35 -29.16 -11.58
C VAL A 77 31.63 -27.66 -11.51
N ALA A 78 31.93 -27.07 -12.66
CA ALA A 78 32.15 -25.63 -12.79
C ALA A 78 30.91 -24.83 -12.35
N GLY A 79 31.13 -23.61 -11.84
CA GLY A 79 30.10 -22.65 -11.48
C GLY A 79 29.43 -22.00 -12.69
N HIS A 80 28.88 -22.82 -13.59
CA HIS A 80 28.26 -22.41 -14.84
C HIS A 80 26.76 -22.74 -14.86
N LEU A 81 26.06 -22.18 -15.85
CA LEU A 81 24.69 -22.56 -16.21
C LEU A 81 24.69 -23.71 -17.22
N PHE A 82 24.22 -24.88 -16.79
CA PHE A 82 24.04 -26.07 -17.62
C PHE A 82 22.59 -26.17 -18.09
N LYS A 83 22.36 -25.89 -19.37
CA LYS A 83 21.02 -25.96 -20.00
C LYS A 83 20.70 -27.41 -20.38
N LEU A 84 19.73 -27.99 -19.71
CA LEU A 84 19.31 -29.38 -19.89
C LEU A 84 18.32 -29.51 -21.05
N THR A 85 18.51 -30.56 -21.86
CA THR A 85 17.57 -31.02 -22.90
C THR A 85 16.76 -32.25 -22.46
N ASN A 86 17.25 -32.98 -21.45
CA ASN A 86 16.61 -34.12 -20.82
C ASN A 86 16.87 -34.09 -19.30
N SER A 87 16.10 -34.89 -18.55
CA SER A 87 16.35 -35.08 -17.12
C SER A 87 17.70 -35.77 -16.87
N VAL A 88 18.47 -35.27 -15.90
CA VAL A 88 19.70 -35.92 -15.44
C VAL A 88 19.35 -37.16 -14.63
N ARG A 89 19.99 -38.30 -14.88
CA ARG A 89 19.74 -39.57 -14.20
C ARG A 89 20.99 -40.02 -13.45
N TRP A 90 20.86 -40.13 -12.13
CA TRP A 90 21.83 -40.74 -11.25
C TRP A 90 21.30 -42.10 -10.77
N LEU A 91 21.93 -43.17 -11.25
CA LEU A 91 21.45 -44.54 -11.07
C LEU A 91 22.41 -45.36 -10.20
N SER A 92 21.99 -46.57 -9.80
CA SER A 92 22.71 -47.45 -8.85
C SER A 92 24.16 -47.73 -9.19
N GLY A 93 24.56 -47.70 -10.47
CA GLY A 93 25.95 -47.90 -10.91
C GLY A 93 26.93 -46.85 -10.36
N ALA A 94 26.42 -45.66 -10.03
CA ALA A 94 27.18 -44.55 -9.46
C ALA A 94 26.87 -44.36 -7.96
N SER A 95 26.77 -45.46 -7.19
CA SER A 95 26.63 -45.39 -5.73
C SER A 95 27.96 -44.99 -5.06
N HIS A 96 27.92 -44.29 -3.93
CA HIS A 96 29.09 -43.70 -3.24
C HIS A 96 29.77 -42.55 -4.03
N VAL A 97 29.14 -42.03 -5.07
CA VAL A 97 29.68 -40.90 -5.85
C VAL A 97 29.37 -39.57 -5.16
N THR A 98 30.31 -38.64 -5.25
CA THR A 98 30.11 -37.25 -4.82
C THR A 98 30.02 -36.33 -6.04
N LEU A 99 28.87 -35.67 -6.23
CA LEU A 99 28.67 -34.62 -7.23
C LEU A 99 28.79 -33.25 -6.57
N ARG A 100 29.81 -32.47 -6.92
CA ARG A 100 30.20 -31.25 -6.20
C ARG A 100 30.29 -30.04 -7.10
N GLY A 101 29.39 -29.08 -6.92
CA GLY A 101 29.38 -27.79 -7.63
C GLY A 101 30.16 -26.69 -6.90
N GLY A 102 30.23 -25.51 -7.53
CA GLY A 102 30.73 -24.29 -6.90
C GLY A 102 32.16 -23.87 -7.29
N TYR A 103 32.74 -24.43 -8.36
CA TYR A 103 34.14 -24.19 -8.71
C TYR A 103 34.33 -23.05 -9.72
N ALA A 104 35.37 -22.24 -9.53
CA ALA A 104 35.72 -21.14 -10.44
C ALA A 104 36.05 -21.61 -11.87
N ALA A 105 36.64 -22.80 -12.00
CA ALA A 105 36.98 -23.45 -13.27
C ALA A 105 37.77 -22.55 -14.27
N THR A 106 38.72 -21.75 -13.77
CA THR A 106 39.40 -20.72 -14.57
C THR A 106 40.65 -21.20 -15.30
N ASN A 107 41.37 -22.21 -14.81
CA ASN A 107 42.56 -22.78 -15.44
C ASN A 107 42.93 -24.15 -14.83
N ASP A 108 43.82 -24.88 -15.50
CA ASP A 108 44.29 -26.21 -15.09
C ASP A 108 45.50 -26.19 -14.13
N ALA A 109 46.02 -25.01 -13.77
CA ALA A 109 47.25 -24.92 -12.97
C ALA A 109 47.03 -25.31 -11.50
N VAL A 110 45.80 -25.16 -10.98
CA VAL A 110 45.39 -25.61 -9.64
C VAL A 110 44.05 -26.32 -9.76
N LEU A 111 44.05 -27.65 -9.62
CA LEU A 111 42.85 -28.47 -9.70
C LEU A 111 42.41 -28.96 -8.30
N PRO A 112 41.11 -28.92 -7.97
CA PRO A 112 40.00 -28.37 -8.76
C PRO A 112 39.91 -26.83 -8.72
N GLY A 113 40.79 -26.16 -7.95
CA GLY A 113 40.83 -24.70 -7.83
C GLY A 113 39.90 -24.16 -6.75
N THR A 114 39.77 -22.82 -6.69
CA THR A 114 38.96 -22.14 -5.67
C THR A 114 37.48 -22.52 -5.79
N ARG A 115 36.85 -22.79 -4.65
CA ARG A 115 35.45 -23.17 -4.55
C ARG A 115 34.70 -22.18 -3.66
N ASP A 116 33.70 -21.54 -4.25
CA ASP A 116 32.80 -20.59 -3.60
C ASP A 116 31.46 -20.66 -4.35
N PRO A 117 30.48 -21.43 -3.85
CA PRO A 117 29.19 -21.59 -4.51
C PRO A 117 28.36 -20.32 -4.64
N ASP A 118 28.58 -19.31 -3.79
CA ASP A 118 27.86 -18.04 -3.87
C ASP A 118 28.42 -17.17 -4.99
N ARG A 119 29.74 -17.22 -5.21
CA ARG A 119 30.41 -16.51 -6.30
C ARG A 119 30.33 -17.25 -7.64
N TRP A 120 30.39 -18.58 -7.63
CA TRP A 120 30.43 -19.44 -8.82
C TRP A 120 29.36 -20.53 -8.73
N PRO A 121 28.07 -20.18 -8.87
CA PRO A 121 26.99 -21.14 -8.71
C PRO A 121 26.94 -22.15 -9.85
N THR A 122 26.89 -23.45 -9.51
CA THR A 122 26.59 -24.51 -10.48
C THR A 122 25.07 -24.63 -10.63
N VAL A 123 24.53 -24.30 -11.81
CA VAL A 123 23.08 -24.25 -12.06
C VAL A 123 22.67 -25.24 -13.14
N LEU A 124 21.81 -26.21 -12.79
CA LEU A 124 21.16 -27.12 -13.74
C LEU A 124 19.76 -26.60 -14.04
N ALA A 125 19.52 -26.16 -15.28
CA ALA A 125 18.28 -25.51 -15.67
C ALA A 125 17.65 -26.14 -16.91
N ARG A 126 16.34 -26.39 -16.89
CA ARG A 126 15.58 -26.79 -18.08
C ARG A 126 15.55 -25.67 -19.13
N ARG A 127 15.61 -26.01 -20.42
CA ARG A 127 15.41 -25.03 -21.52
C ARG A 127 13.97 -24.47 -21.50
N TYR A 128 13.83 -23.15 -21.61
CA TYR A 128 12.54 -22.45 -21.76
C TYR A 128 12.09 -22.39 -23.23
N GLY A 129 10.78 -22.55 -23.48
CA GLY A 129 10.13 -22.42 -24.78
C GLY A 129 8.88 -23.30 -24.93
N ALA A 130 7.93 -22.90 -25.79
CA ALA A 130 6.65 -23.61 -26.01
C ALA A 130 6.82 -25.05 -26.54
N SER A 131 7.99 -25.38 -27.11
CA SER A 131 8.37 -26.71 -27.61
C SER A 131 9.29 -27.50 -26.68
N ALA A 132 9.61 -26.98 -25.48
CA ALA A 132 10.51 -27.66 -24.55
C ALA A 132 9.80 -28.85 -23.86
N PRO A 133 10.43 -30.04 -23.80
CA PRO A 133 9.78 -31.21 -23.21
C PRO A 133 9.52 -31.06 -21.70
N TYR A 134 8.49 -31.75 -21.21
CA TYR A 134 8.06 -31.75 -19.81
C TYR A 134 8.88 -32.76 -19.00
N PHE A 135 9.96 -32.29 -18.39
CA PHE A 135 10.78 -33.11 -17.51
C PHE A 135 11.22 -32.33 -16.26
N HIS A 136 11.44 -33.08 -15.19
CA HIS A 136 12.07 -32.59 -13.97
C HIS A 136 13.58 -32.57 -14.11
N VAL A 137 14.27 -31.71 -13.34
CA VAL A 137 15.71 -31.46 -13.51
C VAL A 137 16.53 -32.74 -13.34
N MET A 138 16.27 -33.53 -12.29
CA MET A 138 17.07 -34.73 -11.99
C MET A 138 16.29 -35.88 -11.33
N THR A 139 16.54 -37.12 -11.77
CA THR A 139 16.15 -38.37 -11.06
C THR A 139 17.36 -38.99 -10.38
N VAL A 140 17.20 -39.41 -9.13
CA VAL A 140 18.14 -40.28 -8.41
C VAL A 140 17.43 -41.58 -8.05
N ASP A 141 17.89 -42.72 -8.58
CA ASP A 141 17.22 -44.01 -8.41
C ASP A 141 18.18 -45.13 -7.98
N ARG A 142 17.85 -45.83 -6.88
CA ARG A 142 18.64 -46.93 -6.28
C ARG A 142 20.10 -46.57 -5.94
N VAL A 143 20.38 -45.29 -5.70
CA VAL A 143 21.70 -44.83 -5.30
C VAL A 143 21.89 -45.07 -3.80
N THR A 144 23.04 -45.64 -3.45
CA THR A 144 23.46 -45.81 -2.05
C THR A 144 24.62 -44.88 -1.74
N ASN A 145 24.59 -44.17 -0.60
CA ASN A 145 25.67 -43.27 -0.13
C ASN A 145 26.07 -42.17 -1.13
N GLY A 146 25.16 -41.69 -1.99
CA GLY A 146 25.45 -40.59 -2.90
C GLY A 146 25.45 -39.24 -2.18
N VAL A 147 26.33 -38.31 -2.61
CA VAL A 147 26.38 -36.93 -2.11
C VAL A 147 26.22 -35.93 -3.24
N MET A 148 25.19 -35.10 -3.18
CA MET A 148 25.05 -33.91 -4.02
C MET A 148 25.37 -32.68 -3.17
N ASP A 149 26.40 -31.92 -3.54
CA ASP A 149 26.89 -30.76 -2.78
C ASP A 149 26.96 -29.49 -3.66
N SER A 150 26.24 -28.44 -3.25
CA SER A 150 26.27 -27.09 -3.85
C SER A 150 25.87 -27.02 -5.32
N VAL A 151 24.74 -27.65 -5.64
CA VAL A 151 24.13 -27.65 -6.98
C VAL A 151 22.76 -26.97 -6.91
N THR A 152 22.47 -26.08 -7.87
CA THR A 152 21.16 -25.46 -8.04
C THR A 152 20.33 -26.23 -9.08
N LEU A 153 19.11 -26.63 -8.75
CA LEU A 153 18.14 -27.29 -9.62
C LEU A 153 16.96 -26.34 -9.89
N THR A 154 16.78 -25.92 -11.14
CA THR A 154 15.76 -24.91 -11.48
C THR A 154 15.04 -25.10 -12.83
N GLY A 155 13.83 -24.54 -12.94
CA GLY A 155 13.02 -24.51 -14.16
C GLY A 155 12.45 -25.87 -14.57
N GLY A 156 12.59 -26.89 -13.73
CA GLY A 156 12.00 -28.20 -13.96
C GLY A 156 10.49 -28.09 -14.12
N TYR A 157 9.94 -28.78 -15.13
CA TYR A 157 8.51 -28.76 -15.40
C TYR A 157 8.02 -30.18 -15.69
N LYS A 158 7.57 -30.86 -14.65
CA LYS A 158 7.00 -32.19 -14.76
C LYS A 158 5.50 -32.11 -15.03
N ASN A 159 5.05 -32.67 -16.15
CA ASN A 159 3.62 -32.88 -16.42
C ASN A 159 3.33 -34.39 -16.49
N SER A 160 2.61 -34.92 -15.51
CA SER A 160 2.34 -36.37 -15.41
C SER A 160 1.33 -36.87 -16.45
N SER A 161 0.62 -35.99 -17.19
CA SER A 161 -0.19 -36.39 -18.36
C SER A 161 0.64 -36.86 -19.55
N VAL A 162 1.95 -36.60 -19.53
CA VAL A 162 2.89 -36.94 -20.61
C VAL A 162 4.07 -37.76 -20.10
N GLY A 163 3.91 -38.43 -18.95
CA GLY A 163 4.77 -39.53 -18.51
C GLY A 163 4.99 -39.58 -17.02
N GLY A 164 4.30 -40.48 -16.31
CA GLY A 164 4.56 -40.92 -14.93
C GLY A 164 4.53 -39.84 -13.83
N ASP A 165 4.25 -40.25 -12.60
CA ASP A 165 4.30 -39.35 -11.43
C ASP A 165 5.76 -39.01 -11.10
N GLY A 166 6.06 -37.73 -10.79
CA GLY A 166 7.43 -37.21 -10.56
C GLY A 166 7.42 -35.88 -9.81
N GLY A 167 8.47 -35.60 -9.03
CA GLY A 167 8.71 -34.26 -8.49
C GLY A 167 9.19 -33.29 -9.57
N GLY A 168 8.95 -31.99 -9.41
CA GLY A 168 9.24 -30.98 -10.45
C GLY A 168 10.74 -30.68 -10.61
N GLY A 169 11.49 -30.63 -9.51
CA GLY A 169 12.95 -30.41 -9.51
C GLY A 169 13.74 -31.71 -9.41
N LEU A 170 13.72 -32.33 -8.23
CA LEU A 170 14.47 -33.53 -7.86
C LEU A 170 13.51 -34.69 -7.53
N ASP A 171 13.69 -35.82 -8.19
CA ASP A 171 12.90 -37.04 -7.96
C ASP A 171 13.78 -38.18 -7.43
N VAL A 172 13.62 -38.54 -6.15
CA VAL A 172 14.44 -39.54 -5.44
C VAL A 172 13.66 -40.82 -5.20
N LEU A 173 14.17 -41.94 -5.71
CA LEU A 173 13.47 -43.22 -5.73
C LEU A 173 14.35 -44.33 -5.14
N ARG A 174 13.85 -45.04 -4.13
CA ARG A 174 14.47 -46.26 -3.57
C ARG A 174 15.96 -46.11 -3.22
N CYS A 175 16.37 -44.92 -2.78
CA CYS A 175 17.75 -44.60 -2.45
C CYS A 175 18.03 -44.87 -0.96
N GLN A 176 19.29 -45.16 -0.65
CA GLN A 176 19.75 -45.36 0.72
C GLN A 176 20.87 -44.37 1.06
N ASN A 177 20.68 -43.59 2.12
CA ASN A 177 21.64 -42.60 2.61
C ASN A 177 22.07 -41.60 1.52
N LEU A 178 21.10 -41.08 0.75
CA LEU A 178 21.37 -40.00 -0.19
C LEU A 178 21.48 -38.68 0.58
N ARG A 179 22.53 -37.90 0.32
CA ARG A 179 22.77 -36.61 0.96
C ARG A 179 22.66 -35.49 -0.06
N VAL A 180 21.75 -34.55 0.20
CA VAL A 180 21.57 -33.30 -0.54
C VAL A 180 22.07 -32.18 0.39
N VAL A 181 23.24 -31.63 0.08
CA VAL A 181 24.02 -30.75 0.95
C VAL A 181 24.22 -29.41 0.26
N SER A 182 23.89 -28.30 0.93
CA SER A 182 24.14 -26.96 0.38
C SER A 182 23.53 -26.71 -1.00
N CYS A 183 22.48 -27.45 -1.37
CA CYS A 183 21.84 -27.34 -2.67
C CYS A 183 20.71 -26.32 -2.66
N ILE A 184 20.39 -25.77 -3.84
CA ILE A 184 19.25 -24.87 -4.03
C ILE A 184 18.26 -25.53 -5.00
N VAL A 185 17.04 -25.82 -4.55
CA VAL A 185 15.96 -26.34 -5.40
C VAL A 185 14.92 -25.24 -5.57
N THR A 186 14.85 -24.64 -6.75
CA THR A 186 14.03 -23.44 -6.94
C THR A 186 13.33 -23.29 -8.28
N GLY A 187 12.10 -22.75 -8.28
CA GLY A 187 11.38 -22.40 -9.50
C GLY A 187 10.99 -23.61 -10.33
N ASN A 188 10.64 -24.73 -9.67
CA ASN A 188 10.25 -25.97 -10.33
C ASN A 188 8.73 -26.20 -10.20
N LEU A 189 8.13 -26.81 -11.22
CA LEU A 189 6.70 -27.08 -11.30
C LEU A 189 6.45 -28.57 -11.54
N ALA A 190 5.63 -29.19 -10.68
CA ALA A 190 4.97 -30.46 -10.94
C ALA A 190 3.49 -30.20 -11.23
N THR A 191 2.93 -30.79 -12.27
CA THR A 191 1.51 -30.68 -12.62
C THR A 191 0.97 -31.98 -13.21
N LYS A 192 -0.35 -32.10 -13.23
CA LYS A 192 -1.10 -33.15 -13.93
C LYS A 192 -2.25 -32.52 -14.71
N GLY A 193 -2.54 -33.02 -15.90
CA GLY A 193 -3.79 -32.78 -16.62
C GLY A 193 -4.79 -33.94 -16.44
N GLY A 194 -6.08 -33.64 -16.60
CA GLY A 194 -7.19 -34.59 -16.40
C GLY A 194 -8.10 -34.22 -15.23
N THR A 195 -8.93 -35.17 -14.77
CA THR A 195 -9.99 -34.93 -13.75
C THR A 195 -9.71 -35.56 -12.38
N TYR A 196 -8.65 -36.38 -12.20
CA TYR A 196 -8.28 -36.97 -10.89
C TYR A 196 -6.79 -37.42 -10.85
N GLY A 197 -6.10 -37.16 -9.73
CA GLY A 197 -4.75 -37.70 -9.43
C GLY A 197 -3.92 -36.90 -8.43
N GLU A 198 -2.87 -37.51 -7.87
CA GLU A 198 -1.92 -36.87 -6.95
C GLU A 198 -0.73 -36.25 -7.70
N VAL A 199 -0.40 -34.99 -7.37
CA VAL A 199 0.82 -34.31 -7.81
C VAL A 199 1.70 -34.12 -6.58
N LEU A 200 2.94 -34.61 -6.65
CA LEU A 200 3.80 -34.77 -5.48
C LEU A 200 5.12 -34.04 -5.69
N GLY A 201 5.51 -33.15 -4.77
CA GLY A 201 6.87 -32.65 -4.69
C GLY A 201 7.22 -31.66 -5.80
N GLY A 202 6.68 -30.45 -5.78
CA GLY A 202 7.01 -29.41 -6.77
C GLY A 202 8.53 -29.18 -6.88
N GLY A 203 9.21 -29.13 -5.72
CA GLY A 203 10.66 -29.08 -5.62
C GLY A 203 11.28 -30.47 -5.57
N ILE A 204 11.09 -31.18 -4.46
CA ILE A 204 11.68 -32.48 -4.17
C ILE A 204 10.57 -33.50 -3.92
N ARG A 205 10.63 -34.64 -4.61
CA ARG A 205 9.84 -35.84 -4.25
C ARG A 205 10.76 -36.95 -3.82
N THR A 206 10.41 -37.64 -2.73
CA THR A 206 11.11 -38.85 -2.29
C THR A 206 10.12 -40.01 -2.16
N THR A 207 10.51 -41.18 -2.67
CA THR A 207 9.72 -42.41 -2.55
C THR A 207 10.57 -43.59 -2.06
N ASN A 208 10.14 -44.22 -0.96
CA ASN A 208 10.80 -45.39 -0.34
C ASN A 208 12.32 -45.21 -0.19
N SER A 209 12.75 -44.03 0.25
CA SER A 209 14.17 -43.63 0.29
C SER A 209 14.59 -43.15 1.67
N THR A 210 15.89 -43.23 1.97
CA THR A 210 16.48 -42.53 3.12
C THR A 210 17.34 -41.36 2.65
N VAL A 211 16.93 -40.14 2.99
CA VAL A 211 17.50 -38.90 2.46
C VAL A 211 17.82 -37.92 3.60
N LEU A 212 19.01 -37.32 3.55
CA LEU A 212 19.39 -36.16 4.37
C LEU A 212 19.43 -34.93 3.47
N VAL A 213 18.58 -33.94 3.73
CA VAL A 213 18.65 -32.60 3.14
C VAL A 213 19.25 -31.68 4.19
N THR A 214 20.42 -31.09 3.93
CA THR A 214 21.10 -30.28 4.94
C THR A 214 21.73 -29.02 4.36
N ASN A 215 21.73 -27.92 5.13
CA ASN A 215 22.29 -26.63 4.72
C ASN A 215 21.74 -26.12 3.38
N SER A 216 20.54 -26.56 2.99
CA SER A 216 20.00 -26.37 1.65
C SER A 216 18.89 -25.33 1.62
N ILE A 217 18.44 -24.95 0.43
CA ILE A 217 17.32 -24.03 0.21
C ILE A 217 16.33 -24.68 -0.76
N VAL A 218 15.07 -24.82 -0.35
CA VAL A 218 13.97 -25.29 -1.20
C VAL A 218 12.95 -24.18 -1.33
N LYS A 219 12.92 -23.47 -2.46
CA LYS A 219 12.07 -22.27 -2.59
C LYS A 219 11.38 -22.06 -3.91
N PHE A 220 10.19 -21.45 -3.89
CA PHE A 220 9.43 -21.10 -5.10
C PHE A 220 9.15 -22.30 -6.01
N ASN A 221 8.91 -23.47 -5.43
CA ASN A 221 8.49 -24.63 -6.18
C ASN A 221 6.97 -24.82 -6.05
N GLU A 222 6.35 -25.39 -7.08
CA GLU A 222 4.90 -25.52 -7.16
C GLU A 222 4.50 -26.96 -7.49
N ALA A 223 3.60 -27.52 -6.70
CA ALA A 223 2.78 -28.67 -7.06
C ALA A 223 1.40 -28.15 -7.46
N ARG A 224 0.97 -28.42 -8.69
CA ARG A 224 -0.31 -27.98 -9.25
C ARG A 224 -1.22 -29.17 -9.56
N GLY A 225 -2.30 -29.31 -8.78
CA GLY A 225 -3.35 -30.31 -8.97
C GLY A 225 -4.27 -29.96 -10.14
N CYS A 226 -4.88 -30.98 -10.74
CA CYS A 226 -5.96 -30.82 -11.71
C CYS A 226 -7.32 -30.68 -11.04
N SER A 227 -8.38 -30.36 -11.80
CA SER A 227 -9.76 -30.41 -11.28
C SER A 227 -10.01 -31.78 -10.64
N GLY A 228 -10.56 -31.84 -9.42
CA GLY A 228 -10.77 -33.09 -8.65
C GLY A 228 -9.51 -33.80 -8.11
N GLY A 229 -8.30 -33.31 -8.42
CA GLY A 229 -7.03 -33.91 -7.98
C GLY A 229 -6.44 -33.29 -6.70
N TYR A 230 -5.31 -33.86 -6.27
CA TYR A 230 -4.54 -33.47 -5.08
C TYR A 230 -3.20 -32.84 -5.48
N ALA A 231 -2.82 -31.73 -4.85
CA ALA A 231 -1.48 -31.15 -4.92
C ALA A 231 -0.79 -31.27 -3.55
N LEU A 232 0.33 -32.00 -3.46
CA LEU A 232 0.94 -32.36 -2.18
C LEU A 232 2.43 -32.05 -2.18
N GLY A 233 2.89 -31.30 -1.18
CA GLY A 233 4.33 -31.02 -1.02
C GLY A 233 4.85 -30.08 -2.10
N GLY A 234 4.49 -28.80 -2.05
CA GLY A 234 4.99 -27.82 -3.03
C GLY A 234 6.53 -27.75 -3.02
N GLY A 235 7.13 -27.69 -1.83
CA GLY A 235 8.57 -27.75 -1.64
C GLY A 235 9.09 -29.19 -1.63
N LEU A 236 8.64 -30.00 -0.67
CA LEU A 236 9.09 -31.37 -0.46
C LEU A 236 7.92 -32.32 -0.18
N ALA A 237 7.87 -33.45 -0.88
CA ALA A 237 6.95 -34.56 -0.60
C ALA A 237 7.72 -35.84 -0.22
N ALA A 238 7.43 -36.40 0.95
CA ALA A 238 7.99 -37.65 1.44
C ALA A 238 6.95 -38.78 1.46
N ILE A 239 7.18 -39.80 0.63
CA ILE A 239 6.24 -40.91 0.42
C ILE A 239 6.93 -42.24 0.71
N LEU A 240 6.66 -42.85 1.86
CA LEU A 240 7.36 -44.07 2.31
C LEU A 240 8.88 -43.82 2.50
N GLY A 241 9.46 -44.36 3.57
CA GLY A 241 10.88 -44.14 3.90
C GLY A 241 11.11 -42.97 4.85
N SER A 242 12.34 -42.43 4.90
CA SER A 242 12.77 -41.47 5.91
C SER A 242 13.47 -40.26 5.30
N VAL A 243 13.01 -39.06 5.62
CA VAL A 243 13.63 -37.80 5.20
C VAL A 243 13.99 -36.98 6.43
N THR A 244 15.29 -36.69 6.58
CA THR A 244 15.79 -35.78 7.61
C THR A 244 16.19 -34.48 6.94
N VAL A 245 15.64 -33.37 7.43
CA VAL A 245 15.92 -32.02 6.97
C VAL A 245 16.59 -31.27 8.12
N VAL A 246 17.79 -30.75 7.88
CA VAL A 246 18.62 -30.08 8.88
C VAL A 246 19.12 -28.74 8.35
N ASP A 247 19.14 -27.68 9.16
CA ASP A 247 19.76 -26.40 8.79
C ASP A 247 19.30 -25.86 7.42
N THR A 248 18.04 -26.07 7.07
CA THR A 248 17.52 -25.84 5.71
C THR A 248 16.39 -24.82 5.72
N VAL A 249 16.36 -23.99 4.68
CA VAL A 249 15.29 -23.01 4.45
C VAL A 249 14.30 -23.58 3.42
N ILE A 250 13.02 -23.62 3.77
CA ILE A 250 11.93 -24.04 2.88
C ILE A 250 10.97 -22.86 2.75
N SER A 251 11.00 -22.15 1.61
CA SER A 251 10.21 -20.92 1.48
C SER A 251 9.49 -20.66 0.18
N GLY A 252 8.35 -19.97 0.24
CA GLY A 252 7.63 -19.53 -0.96
C GLY A 252 7.10 -20.66 -1.85
N ASN A 253 7.01 -21.90 -1.36
CA ASN A 253 6.55 -23.04 -2.15
C ASN A 253 5.01 -23.15 -2.12
N LYS A 254 4.43 -23.70 -3.19
CA LYS A 254 2.98 -23.72 -3.41
C LYS A 254 2.45 -25.13 -3.67
N ALA A 255 1.36 -25.49 -2.99
CA ALA A 255 0.51 -26.64 -3.29
C ALA A 255 -0.89 -26.13 -3.68
N TRP A 256 -1.18 -26.13 -4.99
CA TRP A 256 -2.31 -25.40 -5.57
C TRP A 256 -3.20 -26.29 -6.43
N GLY A 257 -4.54 -26.17 -6.32
CA GLY A 257 -5.51 -26.84 -7.19
C GLY A 257 -6.49 -25.87 -7.87
N TYR A 258 -7.09 -26.28 -9.00
CA TYR A 258 -8.18 -25.54 -9.65
C TYR A 258 -9.52 -25.74 -8.90
N LEU A 259 -10.55 -24.93 -9.22
CA LEU A 259 -11.91 -25.02 -8.64
C LEU A 259 -12.38 -26.50 -8.52
N ASN A 260 -12.79 -26.91 -7.32
CA ASN A 260 -13.18 -28.27 -6.91
C ASN A 260 -12.03 -29.31 -6.70
N ALA A 261 -10.79 -28.88 -6.49
CA ALA A 261 -9.72 -29.76 -6.02
C ALA A 261 -9.89 -30.14 -4.53
N TYR A 262 -9.43 -31.34 -4.15
CA TYR A 262 -9.49 -31.88 -2.80
C TYR A 262 -8.08 -32.21 -2.27
N GLY A 263 -7.83 -32.03 -0.98
CA GLY A 263 -6.60 -32.37 -0.26
C GLY A 263 -5.33 -31.71 -0.77
N ASN A 264 -5.35 -30.43 -1.12
CA ASN A 264 -4.15 -29.70 -1.50
C ASN A 264 -3.33 -29.26 -0.27
N ASP A 265 -2.42 -30.14 0.18
CA ASP A 265 -1.76 -30.05 1.48
C ASP A 265 -0.23 -29.92 1.39
N GLY A 266 0.37 -29.25 2.37
CA GLY A 266 1.84 -29.23 2.50
C GLY A 266 2.50 -28.31 1.48
N GLY A 267 2.25 -27.01 1.56
CA GLY A 267 2.89 -26.02 0.68
C GLY A 267 4.42 -26.13 0.75
N GLY A 268 4.97 -26.18 1.96
CA GLY A 268 6.38 -26.44 2.24
C GLY A 268 6.71 -27.93 2.22
N VAL A 269 6.21 -28.67 3.22
CA VAL A 269 6.52 -30.11 3.43
C VAL A 269 5.26 -30.94 3.52
N TYR A 270 5.25 -32.09 2.85
CA TYR A 270 4.19 -33.10 2.94
C TYR A 270 4.75 -34.48 3.27
N ASN A 271 4.11 -35.20 4.21
CA ASN A 271 4.45 -36.57 4.57
C ASN A 271 3.25 -37.53 4.43
N LYS A 272 3.48 -38.67 3.79
CA LYS A 272 2.52 -39.79 3.67
C LYS A 272 3.25 -41.12 3.87
N ASN A 273 2.87 -41.82 4.94
CA ASN A 273 3.44 -43.11 5.36
C ASN A 273 4.98 -43.11 5.53
N GLY A 274 5.59 -41.93 5.66
CA GLY A 274 7.04 -41.78 5.87
C GLY A 274 7.39 -41.34 7.30
N ALA A 275 8.68 -41.23 7.54
CA ALA A 275 9.27 -40.61 8.73
C ALA A 275 9.99 -39.32 8.32
N VAL A 276 9.43 -38.17 8.69
CA VAL A 276 10.02 -36.86 8.39
C VAL A 276 10.53 -36.22 9.67
N ARG A 277 11.79 -35.78 9.67
CA ARG A 277 12.37 -35.00 10.78
C ARG A 277 12.84 -33.65 10.25
N LEU A 278 12.35 -32.57 10.84
CA LEU A 278 12.92 -31.23 10.66
C LEU A 278 13.68 -30.88 11.93
N HIS A 279 14.93 -30.48 11.77
CA HIS A 279 15.78 -30.03 12.86
C HIS A 279 16.46 -28.74 12.45
N ASN A 280 16.33 -27.70 13.26
CA ASN A 280 16.94 -26.41 12.98
C ASN A 280 16.61 -25.86 11.58
N CYS A 281 15.32 -25.80 11.24
CA CYS A 281 14.85 -25.39 9.92
C CYS A 281 13.98 -24.15 9.98
N LEU A 282 14.07 -23.32 8.94
CA LEU A 282 13.14 -22.21 8.68
C LEU A 282 12.15 -22.62 7.59
N VAL A 283 10.86 -22.56 7.88
CA VAL A 283 9.79 -22.87 6.93
C VAL A 283 8.86 -21.66 6.82
N THR A 284 8.97 -20.90 5.73
CA THR A 284 8.34 -19.56 5.65
C THR A 284 7.66 -19.24 4.33
N GLY A 285 6.56 -18.48 4.35
CA GLY A 285 5.96 -17.97 3.10
C GLY A 285 5.37 -19.06 2.19
N ASN A 286 5.19 -20.29 2.67
CA ASN A 286 4.64 -21.38 1.87
C ASN A 286 3.12 -21.32 1.85
N ARG A 287 2.51 -21.88 0.79
CA ARG A 287 1.07 -21.82 0.56
C ARG A 287 0.49 -23.17 0.15
N ALA A 288 -0.53 -23.61 0.86
CA ALA A 288 -1.41 -24.70 0.48
C ALA A 288 -2.83 -24.15 0.27
N THR A 289 -3.55 -24.69 -0.70
CA THR A 289 -4.95 -24.28 -0.94
C THR A 289 -5.92 -24.87 0.08
N GLU A 290 -5.55 -25.95 0.79
CA GLU A 290 -6.39 -26.56 1.82
C GLU A 290 -5.75 -26.59 3.20
N ARG A 291 -4.62 -27.30 3.41
CA ARG A 291 -4.08 -27.49 4.78
C ARG A 291 -2.57 -27.56 4.86
N GLY A 292 -2.01 -27.26 6.03
CA GLY A 292 -0.59 -27.42 6.35
C GLY A 292 0.32 -26.67 5.39
N SER A 293 0.12 -25.36 5.26
CA SER A 293 0.91 -24.53 4.34
C SER A 293 2.41 -24.66 4.63
N ALA A 294 2.84 -24.67 5.90
CA ALA A 294 4.24 -24.95 6.23
C ALA A 294 4.53 -26.46 6.16
N ALA A 295 3.81 -27.26 6.94
CA ALA A 295 3.97 -28.71 6.99
C ALA A 295 2.64 -29.46 7.15
N ALA A 296 2.47 -30.54 6.39
CA ALA A 296 1.31 -31.44 6.47
C ALA A 296 1.72 -32.90 6.65
N ASN A 297 1.14 -33.57 7.64
CA ASN A 297 1.31 -34.99 7.91
C ASN A 297 -0.01 -35.74 7.71
N ALA A 298 -0.15 -36.42 6.57
CA ALA A 298 -1.32 -37.25 6.30
C ALA A 298 -1.29 -38.57 7.08
N SER A 299 -0.11 -39.17 7.22
CA SER A 299 0.13 -40.45 7.90
C SER A 299 1.63 -40.64 8.16
N GLY A 300 2.03 -41.59 9.00
CA GLY A 300 3.43 -41.79 9.39
C GLY A 300 3.86 -40.87 10.54
N THR A 301 5.15 -40.56 10.65
CA THR A 301 5.70 -39.75 11.76
C THR A 301 6.33 -38.47 11.25
N MET A 302 6.02 -37.33 11.87
CA MET A 302 6.68 -36.05 11.62
C MET A 302 7.16 -35.42 12.93
N ASN A 303 8.45 -35.12 13.02
CA ASN A 303 9.08 -34.56 14.23
C ASN A 303 9.79 -33.25 13.90
N LEU A 304 9.42 -32.16 14.57
CA LEU A 304 10.04 -30.85 14.43
C LEU A 304 10.80 -30.50 15.72
N SER A 305 12.04 -30.02 15.58
CA SER A 305 12.84 -29.59 16.72
C SER A 305 13.66 -28.35 16.38
N ASN A 306 13.55 -27.30 17.19
CA ASN A 306 14.25 -26.02 16.98
C ASN A 306 13.92 -25.42 15.60
N CYS A 307 12.64 -25.43 15.21
CA CYS A 307 12.22 -24.91 13.91
C CYS A 307 11.48 -23.60 14.05
N THR A 308 11.60 -22.71 13.07
CA THR A 308 10.72 -21.55 12.91
C THR A 308 9.81 -21.78 11.71
N LEU A 309 8.52 -21.93 11.94
CA LEU A 309 7.46 -22.02 10.92
C LEU A 309 6.71 -20.70 10.94
N ALA A 310 6.94 -19.86 9.92
CA ALA A 310 6.45 -18.49 9.97
C ALA A 310 5.84 -17.96 8.68
N ASN A 311 4.84 -17.08 8.79
CA ASN A 311 4.26 -16.37 7.65
C ASN A 311 3.77 -17.33 6.52
N ASN A 312 3.17 -18.47 6.86
CA ASN A 312 2.63 -19.43 5.88
C ASN A 312 1.10 -19.24 5.71
N ALA A 313 0.57 -19.36 4.50
CA ALA A 313 -0.77 -18.87 4.15
C ALA A 313 -1.98 -19.54 4.85
N ARG A 314 -1.77 -20.71 5.49
CA ARG A 314 -2.79 -21.47 6.24
C ARG A 314 -2.13 -22.08 7.47
N ASP A 315 -2.29 -23.37 7.73
CA ASP A 315 -1.72 -23.97 8.95
C ASP A 315 -0.19 -23.95 8.93
N GLY A 316 0.43 -23.67 10.07
CA GLY A 316 1.83 -23.95 10.33
C GLY A 316 2.06 -25.45 10.23
N ILE A 317 1.35 -26.23 11.05
CA ILE A 317 1.39 -27.68 11.04
C ILE A 317 -0.03 -28.25 10.94
N PHE A 318 -0.28 -29.08 9.93
CA PHE A 318 -1.50 -29.87 9.83
C PHE A 318 -1.23 -31.36 10.07
N ARG A 319 -2.01 -31.98 10.95
CA ARG A 319 -2.05 -33.43 11.17
C ARG A 319 -3.38 -34.02 10.70
N GLY A 320 -3.36 -34.66 9.53
CA GLY A 320 -4.45 -35.51 9.07
C GLY A 320 -4.46 -36.91 9.70
N GLY A 321 -3.29 -37.41 10.11
CA GLY A 321 -3.14 -38.74 10.73
C GLY A 321 -1.72 -38.98 11.23
N GLY A 322 -1.42 -40.20 11.72
CA GLY A 322 -0.08 -40.56 12.20
C GLY A 322 0.36 -39.87 13.49
N THR A 323 1.65 -39.66 13.72
CA THR A 323 2.18 -38.98 14.91
C THR A 323 2.92 -37.71 14.50
N VAL A 324 2.60 -36.59 15.15
CA VAL A 324 3.29 -35.31 14.93
C VAL A 324 3.74 -34.74 16.26
N THR A 325 5.02 -34.37 16.34
CA THR A 325 5.60 -33.70 17.50
C THR A 325 6.31 -32.42 17.09
N ALA A 326 6.21 -31.38 17.91
CA ALA A 326 7.04 -30.20 17.78
C ALA A 326 7.62 -29.82 19.15
N THR A 327 8.92 -29.52 19.17
CA THR A 327 9.64 -29.13 20.38
C THR A 327 10.59 -27.97 20.12
N ASN A 328 10.77 -27.07 21.08
CA ASN A 328 11.67 -25.91 20.99
C ASN A 328 11.42 -25.03 19.75
N SER A 329 10.20 -24.96 19.25
CA SER A 329 9.91 -24.38 17.93
C SER A 329 9.04 -23.13 18.03
N ILE A 330 9.16 -22.23 17.05
CA ILE A 330 8.33 -21.03 16.92
C ILE A 330 7.40 -21.22 15.72
N LEU A 331 6.09 -21.11 15.92
CA LEU A 331 5.09 -21.26 14.85
C LEU A 331 4.32 -19.95 14.62
N TRP A 332 4.97 -18.89 14.12
CA TRP A 332 4.44 -17.50 14.17
C TRP A 332 4.21 -16.93 12.78
N GLY A 333 3.04 -16.46 12.45
CA GLY A 333 2.71 -15.77 11.20
C GLY A 333 1.81 -16.63 10.33
N ASN A 334 1.37 -17.81 10.80
CA ASN A 334 0.62 -18.76 9.98
C ASN A 334 -0.89 -18.49 10.08
N GLY A 335 -1.65 -18.77 9.02
CA GLY A 335 -3.11 -18.60 9.06
C GLY A 335 -3.78 -19.26 10.27
N ASP A 336 -3.35 -20.47 10.60
CA ASP A 336 -3.54 -21.16 11.90
C ASP A 336 -2.17 -21.76 12.26
N ASP A 337 -1.78 -21.94 13.52
CA ASP A 337 -0.44 -22.48 13.78
C ASP A 337 -0.43 -24.00 13.81
N VAL A 338 -1.46 -24.62 14.40
CA VAL A 338 -1.54 -26.06 14.54
C VAL A 338 -2.96 -26.60 14.37
N THR A 339 -3.12 -27.52 13.43
CA THR A 339 -4.41 -28.16 13.15
C THR A 339 -4.32 -29.68 13.26
N GLY A 340 -5.19 -30.27 14.09
CA GLY A 340 -5.22 -31.71 14.37
C GLY A 340 -4.24 -32.10 15.48
N GLY A 341 -4.65 -32.92 16.45
CA GLY A 341 -3.92 -33.12 17.72
C GLY A 341 -2.42 -33.40 17.58
N ILE A 342 -1.60 -32.39 17.88
CA ILE A 342 -0.13 -32.42 17.82
C ILE A 342 0.43 -32.44 19.25
N ALA A 343 1.49 -33.21 19.48
CA ALA A 343 2.20 -33.18 20.75
C ALA A 343 3.19 -32.00 20.76
N LEU A 344 2.83 -30.96 21.51
CA LEU A 344 3.60 -29.71 21.65
C LEU A 344 4.34 -29.70 22.98
N ALA A 345 5.59 -29.21 22.97
CA ALA A 345 6.37 -29.03 24.19
C ALA A 345 7.44 -27.95 24.00
N TRP A 346 7.53 -26.96 24.90
CA TRP A 346 8.44 -25.82 24.78
C TRP A 346 8.38 -25.16 23.40
N CYS A 347 7.18 -24.83 22.91
CA CYS A 347 7.02 -24.09 21.67
C CYS A 347 6.45 -22.70 21.96
N ASN A 348 6.75 -21.74 21.09
CA ASN A 348 6.02 -20.46 21.04
C ASN A 348 5.02 -20.56 19.90
N ILE A 349 3.70 -20.51 20.18
CA ILE A 349 2.63 -20.87 19.20
C ILE A 349 1.53 -19.84 19.19
N GLN A 350 1.21 -19.31 17.99
CA GLN A 350 0.61 -17.98 17.84
C GLN A 350 -0.82 -17.92 18.12
N ASP A 351 -1.53 -18.96 18.41
CA ASP A 351 -2.92 -18.94 18.86
C ASP A 351 -3.07 -19.32 20.33
N GLY A 352 -1.93 -19.42 21.03
CA GLY A 352 -1.91 -19.82 22.43
C GLY A 352 -2.18 -21.31 22.59
N ASP A 353 -2.09 -22.11 21.52
CA ASP A 353 -2.23 -23.54 21.62
C ASP A 353 -1.23 -24.14 22.61
N SER A 354 -1.77 -24.90 23.56
CA SER A 354 -1.02 -25.44 24.71
C SER A 354 -0.30 -24.38 25.56
N ASN A 355 -0.72 -23.10 25.56
CA ASN A 355 -0.09 -22.06 26.37
C ASN A 355 -0.07 -22.44 27.86
N GLY A 356 1.12 -22.38 28.48
CA GLY A 356 1.35 -22.82 29.86
C GLY A 356 1.50 -24.33 30.06
N VAL A 357 1.32 -25.15 29.02
CA VAL A 357 1.45 -26.61 29.08
C VAL A 357 2.82 -27.04 28.53
N LYS A 358 3.54 -27.89 29.28
CA LYS A 358 4.89 -28.40 28.91
C LYS A 358 5.87 -27.31 28.45
N GLY A 359 5.82 -26.14 29.08
CA GLY A 359 6.71 -25.02 28.77
C GLY A 359 6.38 -24.28 27.46
N CYS A 360 5.25 -24.58 26.81
CA CYS A 360 4.78 -23.77 25.69
C CYS A 360 4.37 -22.38 26.16
N ILE A 361 4.73 -21.38 25.36
CA ILE A 361 4.48 -19.96 25.61
C ILE A 361 3.81 -19.35 24.39
N SER A 362 3.39 -18.11 24.56
CA SER A 362 2.58 -17.43 23.57
C SER A 362 2.86 -15.93 23.64
N VAL A 363 3.99 -15.52 23.07
CA VAL A 363 4.53 -14.16 23.14
C VAL A 363 5.19 -13.73 21.83
N GLU A 364 5.15 -12.44 21.49
CA GLU A 364 5.83 -11.89 20.30
C GLU A 364 7.32 -12.31 20.27
N PRO A 365 7.83 -12.95 19.20
CA PRO A 365 9.20 -13.44 19.16
C PRO A 365 10.18 -12.29 18.95
N LYS A 366 9.71 -11.11 18.52
CA LYS A 366 10.53 -9.94 18.25
C LYS A 366 11.62 -10.25 17.22
N PHE A 367 11.20 -10.76 16.06
CA PHE A 367 12.12 -11.04 14.97
C PHE A 367 12.77 -9.76 14.44
N GLN A 368 14.07 -9.83 14.11
CA GLN A 368 14.88 -8.74 13.56
C GLN A 368 15.71 -9.25 12.38
N ARG A 369 15.93 -8.38 11.37
CA ARG A 369 16.83 -8.64 10.23
C ARG A 369 16.63 -10.04 9.60
N GLY A 370 15.35 -10.39 9.38
CA GLY A 370 14.90 -11.75 9.06
C GLY A 370 14.19 -12.39 10.26
N TYR A 371 14.70 -13.53 10.73
CA TYR A 371 14.11 -14.33 11.81
C TYR A 371 15.06 -14.48 13.01
N TYR A 372 16.02 -13.56 13.18
CA TYR A 372 16.81 -13.48 14.41
C TYR A 372 15.94 -12.95 15.55
N LEU A 373 16.12 -13.44 16.77
CA LEU A 373 15.45 -12.92 17.96
C LEU A 373 16.16 -11.66 18.48
N ALA A 374 15.37 -10.67 18.88
CA ALA A 374 15.87 -9.57 19.69
C ALA A 374 16.43 -10.09 21.03
N ALA A 375 17.42 -9.39 21.60
CA ALA A 375 18.06 -9.80 22.85
C ALA A 375 17.09 -9.85 24.05
N ASP A 376 16.02 -9.06 24.00
CA ASP A 376 14.94 -8.98 25.00
C ASP A 376 13.70 -9.80 24.61
N SER A 377 13.84 -10.71 23.64
CA SER A 377 12.78 -11.65 23.28
C SER A 377 12.58 -12.69 24.38
N LEU A 378 11.32 -12.95 24.73
CA LEU A 378 10.95 -14.01 25.66
C LEU A 378 11.14 -15.43 25.08
N CYS A 379 11.51 -15.54 23.80
CA CYS A 379 11.90 -16.80 23.18
C CYS A 379 13.35 -17.21 23.51
N VAL A 380 14.17 -16.28 23.99
CA VAL A 380 15.56 -16.53 24.41
C VAL A 380 15.56 -17.35 25.70
N ASN A 381 16.32 -18.46 25.74
CA ASN A 381 16.41 -19.43 26.82
C ASN A 381 15.07 -20.08 27.26
N ALA A 382 14.07 -20.16 26.38
CA ALA A 382 12.75 -20.68 26.71
C ALA A 382 12.50 -22.16 26.35
N GLY A 383 13.44 -22.82 25.66
CA GLY A 383 13.35 -24.22 25.23
C GLY A 383 13.61 -25.25 26.34
N THR A 384 13.73 -26.53 25.99
CA THR A 384 14.11 -27.60 26.94
C THR A 384 15.60 -27.91 26.88
N ASN A 385 16.19 -28.27 28.03
CA ASN A 385 17.61 -28.63 28.18
C ASN A 385 18.56 -27.53 27.66
N ASN A 386 19.86 -27.84 27.58
CA ASN A 386 20.84 -26.91 27.06
C ASN A 386 20.97 -27.05 25.54
N ALA A 387 21.38 -26.00 24.85
CA ALA A 387 21.59 -25.97 23.40
C ALA A 387 22.55 -27.06 22.91
N GLY A 388 23.54 -27.44 23.75
CA GLY A 388 24.47 -28.53 23.45
C GLY A 388 23.80 -29.89 23.31
N ASP A 389 22.74 -30.16 24.07
CA ASP A 389 21.98 -31.41 23.98
C ASP A 389 21.22 -31.55 22.65
N TRP A 390 21.02 -30.41 21.97
CA TRP A 390 20.37 -30.32 20.67
C TRP A 390 21.36 -30.15 19.51
N GLY A 391 22.66 -30.10 19.76
CA GLY A 391 23.69 -29.85 18.74
C GLY A 391 23.73 -28.39 18.24
N LEU A 392 23.32 -27.44 19.08
CA LEU A 392 23.15 -26.02 18.71
C LEU A 392 24.14 -25.08 19.39
N SER A 393 25.09 -25.59 20.19
CA SER A 393 26.09 -24.77 20.91
C SER A 393 26.97 -23.88 20.04
N GLU A 394 27.08 -24.19 18.75
CA GLU A 394 27.86 -23.41 17.77
C GLU A 394 26.97 -22.52 16.88
N ARG A 395 25.70 -22.36 17.24
CA ARG A 395 24.70 -21.62 16.47
C ARG A 395 24.10 -20.49 17.29
N THR A 396 23.38 -19.59 16.63
CA THR A 396 22.82 -18.40 17.28
C THR A 396 21.42 -18.10 16.78
N THR A 397 20.57 -17.57 17.66
CA THR A 397 19.31 -16.92 17.27
C THR A 397 19.45 -15.41 17.17
N ARG A 398 20.61 -14.83 17.52
CA ARG A 398 20.78 -13.39 17.74
C ARG A 398 21.61 -12.73 16.64
N THR A 399 21.25 -11.50 16.29
CA THR A 399 21.91 -10.73 15.22
C THR A 399 23.38 -10.43 15.53
N ASP A 400 23.72 -10.28 16.82
CA ASP A 400 25.10 -10.03 17.30
C ASP A 400 26.01 -11.27 17.23
N GLY A 401 25.45 -12.44 16.89
CA GLY A 401 26.21 -13.67 16.73
C GLY A 401 26.53 -14.40 18.03
N THR A 402 25.97 -13.97 19.16
CA THR A 402 26.20 -14.67 20.41
C THR A 402 25.64 -16.08 20.34
N LEU A 403 26.50 -17.06 20.59
CA LEU A 403 26.14 -18.47 20.52
C LEU A 403 25.14 -18.84 21.62
N ASP A 404 24.17 -19.66 21.25
CA ASP A 404 23.24 -20.28 22.19
C ASP A 404 23.95 -21.43 22.90
N THR A 405 24.43 -21.20 24.11
CA THR A 405 25.22 -22.18 24.88
C THR A 405 24.53 -22.62 26.16
N ALA A 406 23.48 -21.92 26.56
CA ALA A 406 22.75 -22.14 27.79
C ALA A 406 21.48 -22.97 27.50
N ARG A 407 20.39 -22.72 28.23
CA ARG A 407 19.11 -23.33 27.93
C ARG A 407 18.70 -22.94 26.52
N VAL A 408 18.34 -23.92 25.69
CA VAL A 408 18.17 -23.65 24.25
C VAL A 408 17.11 -22.58 23.99
N ASP A 409 17.41 -21.66 23.08
CA ASP A 409 16.46 -20.70 22.55
C ASP A 409 15.36 -21.42 21.75
N LEU A 410 14.18 -20.80 21.65
CA LEU A 410 13.13 -21.32 20.78
C LEU A 410 13.41 -20.94 19.31
N GLY A 411 13.07 -21.84 18.40
CA GLY A 411 13.05 -21.57 16.96
C GLY A 411 14.34 -21.95 16.25
N TRP A 412 14.51 -21.38 15.05
CA TRP A 412 15.63 -21.63 14.15
C TRP A 412 16.90 -20.86 14.56
N HIS A 413 18.02 -21.57 14.57
CA HIS A 413 19.37 -21.07 14.83
C HIS A 413 20.20 -20.96 13.55
N TYR A 414 20.71 -19.76 13.34
CA TYR A 414 21.67 -19.42 12.29
C TYR A 414 23.05 -20.00 12.60
N ALA A 415 23.84 -20.26 11.54
CA ALA A 415 25.22 -20.72 11.68
C ALA A 415 26.15 -19.67 12.31
N GLY A 416 25.74 -18.40 12.30
CA GLY A 416 26.46 -17.28 12.90
C GLY A 416 25.58 -16.03 12.87
N GLY A 417 26.01 -14.98 13.56
CA GLY A 417 25.31 -13.69 13.53
C GLY A 417 25.54 -12.95 12.23
N LEU A 418 25.02 -11.73 12.18
CA LEU A 418 25.15 -10.87 11.01
C LEU A 418 26.47 -10.09 10.99
N GLY A 419 27.20 -9.95 12.11
CA GLY A 419 28.38 -9.08 12.17
C GLY A 419 28.07 -7.62 11.78
N SER A 420 29.06 -6.87 11.29
CA SER A 420 28.88 -5.48 10.80
C SER A 420 28.31 -5.40 9.37
N LEU A 421 27.28 -6.22 9.06
CA LEU A 421 26.56 -6.16 7.78
C LEU A 421 25.67 -4.92 7.71
N GLU A 422 26.29 -3.74 7.77
CA GLU A 422 25.66 -2.45 7.59
C GLU A 422 26.39 -1.68 6.48
N PHE A 423 25.62 -1.12 5.54
CA PHE A 423 26.13 -0.20 4.53
C PHE A 423 25.52 1.18 4.71
N HIS A 424 26.32 2.21 4.42
CA HIS A 424 25.96 3.60 4.45
C HIS A 424 25.95 4.15 3.01
N VAL A 425 24.86 4.81 2.63
CA VAL A 425 24.66 5.34 1.29
C VAL A 425 24.29 6.82 1.38
N SER A 426 24.96 7.66 0.60
CA SER A 426 24.65 9.09 0.50
C SER A 426 24.66 9.53 -0.98
N PRO A 427 23.74 10.40 -1.44
CA PRO A 427 23.78 10.93 -2.80
C PRO A 427 25.09 11.66 -3.14
N SER A 428 25.83 12.12 -2.13
CA SER A 428 27.15 12.77 -2.28
C SER A 428 28.34 11.79 -2.26
N GLY A 429 28.11 10.49 -2.08
CA GLY A 429 29.15 9.46 -2.00
C GLY A 429 29.72 9.05 -3.38
N THR A 430 30.49 7.96 -3.41
CA THR A 430 30.96 7.30 -4.64
C THR A 430 30.82 5.78 -4.54
N ASP A 431 30.41 5.12 -5.62
CA ASP A 431 30.23 3.65 -5.66
C ASP A 431 31.55 2.86 -5.70
N THR A 432 32.69 3.57 -5.69
CA THR A 432 34.02 2.99 -5.45
C THR A 432 34.34 2.84 -3.97
N ASN A 433 33.55 3.46 -3.08
CA ASN A 433 33.76 3.35 -1.65
C ASN A 433 33.33 1.99 -1.11
N THR A 434 33.75 1.68 0.12
CA THR A 434 33.40 0.44 0.80
C THR A 434 31.96 0.43 1.32
N GLY A 435 31.41 1.60 1.64
CA GLY A 435 30.08 1.75 2.23
C GLY A 435 30.02 1.40 3.71
N LEU A 436 31.13 1.09 4.39
CA LEU A 436 31.11 0.58 5.77
C LEU A 436 30.93 1.67 6.84
N ASP A 437 31.05 2.94 6.45
CA ASP A 437 30.83 4.10 7.32
C ASP A 437 30.38 5.31 6.48
N TRP A 438 29.94 6.38 7.13
CA TRP A 438 29.47 7.59 6.45
C TRP A 438 30.56 8.36 5.68
N ALA A 439 31.83 8.29 6.11
CA ALA A 439 32.94 8.96 5.43
C ALA A 439 33.29 8.26 4.10
N HIS A 440 33.04 6.96 4.04
CA HIS A 440 33.19 6.11 2.86
C HIS A 440 31.83 5.60 2.37
N ALA A 441 30.81 6.45 2.37
CA ALA A 441 29.47 6.07 1.92
C ALA A 441 29.45 5.74 0.40
N LEU A 442 28.67 4.73 0.03
CA LEU A 442 28.32 4.45 -1.37
C LEU A 442 27.43 5.56 -1.91
N ARG A 443 27.43 5.78 -3.22
CA ARG A 443 26.58 6.80 -3.85
C ARG A 443 25.16 6.30 -4.08
N SER A 444 25.02 5.04 -4.51
CA SER A 444 23.75 4.44 -4.91
C SER A 444 23.32 3.31 -3.97
N VAL A 445 22.01 3.18 -3.79
CA VAL A 445 21.38 2.06 -3.09
C VAL A 445 21.58 0.78 -3.90
N THR A 446 21.53 0.83 -5.23
CA THR A 446 21.82 -0.35 -6.07
C THR A 446 23.24 -0.89 -5.85
N ALA A 447 24.25 -0.04 -5.63
CA ALA A 447 25.58 -0.50 -5.28
C ALA A 447 25.59 -1.24 -3.92
N ALA A 448 24.93 -0.68 -2.91
CA ALA A 448 24.82 -1.32 -1.60
C ALA A 448 24.05 -2.65 -1.65
N VAL A 449 22.93 -2.73 -2.37
CA VAL A 449 22.14 -3.96 -2.54
C VAL A 449 22.93 -5.07 -3.25
N ARG A 450 23.83 -4.70 -4.18
CA ARG A 450 24.73 -5.65 -4.84
C ARG A 450 25.72 -6.29 -3.88
N LEU A 451 26.23 -5.51 -2.92
CA LEU A 451 27.17 -5.97 -1.90
C LEU A 451 26.48 -6.67 -0.72
N ALA A 452 25.21 -6.36 -0.48
CA ALA A 452 24.44 -6.90 0.62
C ALA A 452 24.27 -8.43 0.57
N GLY A 453 24.36 -9.08 1.72
CA GLY A 453 23.90 -10.46 1.96
C GLY A 453 22.54 -10.50 2.67
N ASN A 454 22.12 -11.69 3.10
CA ASN A 454 20.93 -11.85 3.95
C ASN A 454 21.09 -11.06 5.26
N GLY A 455 20.00 -10.45 5.74
CA GLY A 455 19.97 -9.67 6.97
C GLY A 455 20.66 -8.31 6.88
N THR A 456 21.31 -7.93 5.77
CA THR A 456 22.08 -6.67 5.67
C THR A 456 21.19 -5.45 5.90
N ARG A 457 21.67 -4.47 6.66
CA ARG A 457 21.03 -3.16 6.76
C ARG A 457 21.73 -2.17 5.84
N ILE A 458 20.96 -1.37 5.12
CA ILE A 458 21.46 -0.27 4.30
C ILE A 458 20.84 1.02 4.85
N ASN A 459 21.69 1.82 5.47
CA ASN A 459 21.37 3.12 6.04
C ASN A 459 21.50 4.19 4.94
N LEU A 460 20.42 4.93 4.71
CA LEU A 460 20.35 5.98 3.69
C LEU A 460 20.40 7.35 4.37
N ALA A 461 21.32 8.20 3.94
CA ALA A 461 21.35 9.60 4.36
C ALA A 461 20.11 10.36 3.85
N SER A 462 19.83 11.51 4.47
CA SER A 462 18.91 12.49 3.91
C SER A 462 19.40 12.92 2.51
N GLY A 463 18.47 13.01 1.56
CA GLY A 463 18.73 13.42 0.19
C GLY A 463 17.91 12.64 -0.85
N THR A 464 17.96 13.12 -2.09
CA THR A 464 17.23 12.52 -3.22
C THR A 464 18.12 11.56 -4.00
N TYR A 465 17.69 10.30 -4.09
CA TYR A 465 18.26 9.26 -4.94
C TYR A 465 17.46 9.18 -6.24
N ASN A 466 17.87 9.97 -7.24
CA ASN A 466 17.20 10.08 -8.55
C ASN A 466 17.99 9.37 -9.67
N PRO A 467 17.51 9.34 -10.94
CA PRO A 467 18.19 8.62 -12.02
C PRO A 467 19.60 9.09 -12.36
N SER A 468 20.06 10.24 -11.83
CA SER A 468 21.46 10.67 -11.99
C SER A 468 22.42 9.99 -11.01
N VAL A 469 21.90 9.47 -9.88
CA VAL A 469 22.69 8.77 -8.85
C VAL A 469 22.31 7.30 -8.71
N GLU A 470 21.12 6.90 -9.16
CA GLU A 470 20.54 5.57 -8.95
C GLU A 470 20.12 4.89 -10.26
N THR A 471 20.13 3.56 -10.28
CA THR A 471 19.55 2.73 -11.35
C THR A 471 18.24 2.11 -10.88
N PHE A 472 17.14 2.47 -11.54
CA PHE A 472 15.81 1.95 -11.23
C PHE A 472 15.41 0.77 -12.14
N PRO A 473 14.68 -0.24 -11.62
CA PRO A 473 14.24 -0.39 -10.23
C PRO A 473 15.36 -0.88 -9.31
N ILE A 474 15.37 -0.39 -8.06
CA ILE A 474 16.20 -0.97 -6.99
C ILE A 474 15.63 -2.36 -6.69
N SER A 475 16.42 -3.40 -6.95
CA SER A 475 15.95 -4.79 -6.97
C SER A 475 16.51 -5.59 -5.79
N VAL A 476 15.66 -5.92 -4.82
CA VAL A 476 15.99 -6.75 -3.65
C VAL A 476 15.53 -8.19 -3.93
N ILE A 477 16.45 -9.01 -4.42
CA ILE A 477 16.17 -10.40 -4.84
C ILE A 477 17.09 -11.34 -4.07
N ASN A 478 16.51 -12.38 -3.45
CA ASN A 478 17.27 -13.38 -2.68
C ASN A 478 18.13 -12.78 -1.55
N LYS A 479 17.65 -11.71 -0.91
CA LYS A 479 18.29 -11.05 0.24
C LYS A 479 17.34 -11.09 1.44
N THR A 480 17.10 -12.27 1.98
CA THR A 480 16.17 -12.48 3.09
C THR A 480 16.58 -11.61 4.28
N GLY A 481 15.63 -10.86 4.86
CA GLY A 481 15.91 -10.02 6.02
C GLY A 481 16.62 -8.69 5.73
N LEU A 482 16.79 -8.31 4.45
CA LEU A 482 17.46 -7.05 4.11
C LEU A 482 16.62 -5.85 4.55
N GLU A 483 17.27 -4.85 5.14
CA GLU A 483 16.63 -3.60 5.58
C GLU A 483 17.14 -2.42 4.76
N LEU A 484 16.23 -1.63 4.18
CA LEU A 484 16.50 -0.29 3.64
C LEU A 484 15.92 0.73 4.60
N VAL A 485 16.78 1.50 5.26
CA VAL A 485 16.38 2.41 6.34
C VAL A 485 16.87 3.83 6.05
N GLY A 486 15.94 4.75 5.84
CA GLY A 486 16.23 6.18 5.76
C GLY A 486 16.32 6.86 7.12
N THR A 487 16.99 8.01 7.16
CA THR A 487 17.07 8.86 8.36
C THR A 487 15.69 9.38 8.76
N ASN A 488 14.89 9.78 7.78
CA ASN A 488 13.48 10.13 7.95
C ASN A 488 12.75 10.13 6.59
N MET A 489 11.42 9.96 6.62
CA MET A 489 10.63 9.85 5.41
C MET A 489 10.48 11.17 4.62
N VAL A 490 10.77 12.33 5.23
CA VAL A 490 10.66 13.64 4.57
C VAL A 490 11.86 13.88 3.66
N ASP A 491 13.06 13.54 4.12
CA ASP A 491 14.31 13.89 3.46
C ASP A 491 14.95 12.74 2.67
N THR A 492 14.71 11.47 3.04
CA THR A 492 15.25 10.32 2.32
C THR A 492 14.30 9.91 1.19
N VAL A 493 14.58 10.36 -0.02
CA VAL A 493 13.66 10.23 -1.17
C VAL A 493 14.27 9.35 -2.27
N LEU A 494 13.64 8.21 -2.55
CA LEU A 494 13.87 7.39 -3.74
C LEU A 494 12.97 7.91 -4.86
N ASP A 495 13.55 8.70 -5.77
CA ASP A 495 12.81 9.41 -6.82
C ASP A 495 13.09 8.82 -8.20
N ALA A 496 12.18 7.98 -8.69
CA ALA A 496 12.29 7.36 -10.00
C ALA A 496 11.74 8.23 -11.15
N THR A 497 11.42 9.51 -10.92
CA THR A 497 10.86 10.42 -11.93
C THR A 497 11.75 10.47 -13.16
N GLY A 498 11.16 10.28 -14.34
CA GLY A 498 11.87 10.30 -15.62
C GLY A 498 12.63 9.00 -15.97
N SER A 499 12.68 8.00 -15.07
CA SER A 499 13.31 6.71 -15.37
C SER A 499 12.49 5.82 -16.31
N GLY A 500 11.16 5.99 -16.32
CA GLY A 500 10.23 5.07 -17.00
C GLY A 500 10.28 3.65 -16.41
N LYS A 501 10.75 3.51 -15.18
CA LYS A 501 10.83 2.25 -14.42
C LYS A 501 10.11 2.39 -13.08
N ARG A 502 9.82 1.23 -12.46
CA ARG A 502 9.41 1.18 -11.05
C ARG A 502 10.51 1.70 -10.16
N ALA A 503 10.18 2.21 -8.98
CA ALA A 503 11.20 2.60 -8.01
C ALA A 503 11.82 1.37 -7.31
N LEU A 504 11.00 0.41 -6.85
CA LEU A 504 11.49 -0.78 -6.15
C LEU A 504 10.87 -2.08 -6.66
N PHE A 505 11.66 -3.15 -6.61
CA PHE A 505 11.22 -4.52 -6.82
C PHE A 505 11.75 -5.42 -5.70
N VAL A 506 10.86 -6.06 -4.95
CA VAL A 506 11.19 -6.93 -3.82
C VAL A 506 10.73 -8.35 -4.10
N SER A 507 11.66 -9.28 -4.07
CA SER A 507 11.43 -10.72 -4.16
C SER A 507 12.39 -11.46 -3.23
N ALA A 508 12.19 -11.19 -1.93
CA ALA A 508 12.91 -11.79 -0.82
C ALA A 508 12.09 -11.67 0.46
N ASP A 509 12.13 -12.70 1.31
CA ASP A 509 11.37 -12.75 2.56
C ASP A 509 11.97 -11.82 3.63
N GLY A 510 11.14 -11.33 4.56
CA GLY A 510 11.59 -10.56 5.73
C GLY A 510 12.22 -9.21 5.41
N VAL A 511 12.01 -8.66 4.20
CA VAL A 511 12.57 -7.36 3.81
C VAL A 511 11.88 -6.24 4.57
N ARG A 512 12.65 -5.27 5.08
CA ARG A 512 12.12 -4.07 5.74
C ARG A 512 12.46 -2.81 4.94
N LEU A 513 11.46 -2.01 4.62
CA LEU A 513 11.58 -0.67 4.05
C LEU A 513 11.09 0.32 5.10
N ALA A 514 11.95 1.23 5.58
CA ALA A 514 11.56 2.14 6.65
C ALA A 514 12.14 3.54 6.53
N GLY A 515 11.37 4.57 6.91
CA GLY A 515 11.84 5.94 6.95
C GLY A 515 12.18 6.52 5.58
N ILE A 516 11.47 6.10 4.52
CA ILE A 516 11.77 6.52 3.13
C ILE A 516 10.53 7.06 2.42
N THR A 517 10.73 7.96 1.46
CA THR A 517 9.74 8.29 0.42
C THR A 517 10.07 7.56 -0.88
N VAL A 518 9.08 6.89 -1.47
CA VAL A 518 9.15 6.27 -2.79
C VAL A 518 8.25 7.05 -3.75
N LYS A 519 8.84 7.72 -4.75
CA LYS A 519 8.08 8.53 -5.71
C LYS A 519 8.57 8.44 -7.15
N GLY A 520 7.72 8.90 -8.07
CA GLY A 520 8.06 9.06 -9.49
C GLY A 520 8.22 7.76 -10.27
N GLY A 521 7.98 6.61 -9.62
CA GLY A 521 8.00 5.31 -10.26
C GLY A 521 6.93 5.25 -11.35
N SER A 522 7.34 4.87 -12.55
CA SER A 522 6.46 4.79 -13.71
C SER A 522 6.70 3.47 -14.43
N PHE A 523 5.68 2.62 -14.52
CA PHE A 523 5.80 1.39 -15.28
C PHE A 523 4.73 1.30 -16.36
N THR A 524 5.19 1.11 -17.60
CA THR A 524 4.34 0.92 -18.76
C THR A 524 4.65 -0.41 -19.43
N THR A 525 3.63 -1.25 -19.64
CA THR A 525 3.75 -2.47 -20.45
C THR A 525 2.60 -2.63 -21.44
N ALA A 526 2.85 -3.42 -22.48
CA ALA A 526 1.84 -3.94 -23.41
C ALA A 526 1.34 -5.34 -23.02
N ASP A 527 1.89 -5.95 -21.97
CA ASP A 527 1.49 -7.26 -21.45
C ASP A 527 0.09 -7.22 -20.84
N LYS A 528 -0.57 -8.39 -20.76
CA LYS A 528 -1.97 -8.50 -20.32
C LYS A 528 -2.21 -8.18 -18.84
N GLU A 529 -1.18 -8.13 -18.01
CA GLU A 529 -1.28 -7.87 -16.57
C GLU A 529 -0.02 -7.19 -16.04
N SER A 530 -0.20 -6.15 -15.23
CA SER A 530 0.90 -5.31 -14.74
C SER A 530 0.55 -4.60 -13.45
N GLY A 531 1.53 -4.32 -12.58
CA GLY A 531 1.30 -3.42 -11.47
C GLY A 531 2.53 -2.95 -10.69
N GLY A 532 2.30 -2.06 -9.71
CA GLY A 532 3.32 -1.56 -8.79
C GLY A 532 4.19 -0.47 -9.42
N GLY A 533 3.62 0.69 -9.77
CA GLY A 533 4.37 1.80 -10.35
C GLY A 533 5.51 2.26 -9.44
N GLY A 534 5.25 2.38 -8.14
CA GLY A 534 6.27 2.66 -7.12
C GLY A 534 7.01 1.40 -6.71
N LEU A 535 6.27 0.46 -6.11
CA LEU A 535 6.81 -0.77 -5.54
C LEU A 535 6.08 -2.02 -6.07
N LEU A 536 6.83 -3.03 -6.48
CA LEU A 536 6.34 -4.38 -6.70
C LEU A 536 6.95 -5.32 -5.67
N VAL A 537 6.10 -5.95 -4.85
CA VAL A 537 6.47 -7.06 -3.96
C VAL A 537 5.93 -8.35 -4.56
N HIS A 538 6.81 -9.30 -4.87
CA HIS A 538 6.46 -10.52 -5.57
C HIS A 538 7.10 -11.75 -4.96
N ALA A 539 6.26 -12.74 -4.65
CA ALA A 539 6.68 -14.01 -4.06
C ALA A 539 7.58 -13.78 -2.83
N ALA A 540 7.13 -12.96 -1.88
CA ALA A 540 7.89 -12.62 -0.68
C ALA A 540 7.00 -12.67 0.56
N GLY A 541 7.45 -13.36 1.60
CA GLY A 541 6.76 -13.45 2.90
C GLY A 541 7.34 -12.49 3.94
N GLY A 542 6.49 -11.88 4.77
CA GLY A 542 6.91 -11.06 5.91
C GLY A 542 7.63 -9.76 5.51
N VAL A 543 7.25 -9.13 4.40
CA VAL A 543 7.79 -7.83 4.00
C VAL A 543 7.14 -6.72 4.84
N VAL A 544 7.95 -5.84 5.41
CA VAL A 544 7.47 -4.73 6.25
C VAL A 544 7.81 -3.39 5.62
N ILE A 545 6.81 -2.55 5.41
CA ILE A 545 6.95 -1.16 4.99
C ILE A 545 6.46 -0.30 6.15
N ALA A 546 7.36 0.47 6.75
CA ALA A 546 7.08 1.17 8.00
C ALA A 546 7.47 2.65 7.93
N SER A 547 6.66 3.55 8.50
CA SER A 547 7.06 4.97 8.67
C SER A 547 7.57 5.58 7.36
N SER A 548 6.84 5.34 6.28
CA SER A 548 7.28 5.62 4.90
C SER A 548 6.16 6.21 4.06
N THR A 549 6.53 6.94 3.01
CA THR A 549 5.58 7.54 2.06
C THR A 549 5.71 6.90 0.68
N ILE A 550 4.59 6.47 0.09
CA ILE A 550 4.52 6.00 -1.31
C ILE A 550 3.66 6.97 -2.08
N LYS A 551 4.27 7.80 -2.94
CA LYS A 551 3.51 8.87 -3.62
C LYS A 551 3.89 9.15 -5.06
N GLU A 552 2.95 9.72 -5.82
CA GLU A 552 3.20 10.20 -7.18
C GLU A 552 3.77 9.10 -8.12
N ASN A 553 3.37 7.85 -7.89
CA ASN A 553 3.77 6.73 -8.73
C ASN A 553 2.65 6.34 -9.69
N THR A 554 3.01 5.87 -10.88
CA THR A 554 2.05 5.54 -11.93
C THR A 554 2.32 4.16 -12.53
N CYS A 555 1.27 3.35 -12.65
CA CYS A 555 1.28 2.16 -13.50
C CYS A 555 0.34 2.40 -14.68
N THR A 556 0.85 2.27 -15.90
CA THR A 556 0.07 2.51 -17.13
C THR A 556 0.14 1.28 -18.03
N MET A 557 -0.92 1.06 -18.81
CA MET A 557 -0.89 0.11 -19.92
C MET A 557 -1.05 0.80 -21.27
N SER A 558 -0.31 0.34 -22.27
CA SER A 558 -0.32 0.89 -23.63
C SER A 558 -1.05 0.01 -24.67
N GLY A 559 -1.50 -1.20 -24.30
CA GLY A 559 -2.18 -2.16 -25.21
C GLY A 559 -3.68 -1.90 -25.43
N THR A 560 -4.39 -2.83 -26.09
CA THR A 560 -5.85 -2.75 -26.34
C THR A 560 -6.68 -3.61 -25.38
N TYR A 561 -6.04 -4.42 -24.54
CA TYR A 561 -6.70 -5.19 -23.48
C TYR A 561 -5.66 -5.64 -22.46
N GLY A 562 -5.97 -5.48 -21.17
CA GLY A 562 -5.17 -6.00 -20.06
C GLY A 562 -5.60 -5.43 -18.72
N VAL A 563 -4.81 -5.66 -17.67
CA VAL A 563 -5.09 -5.23 -16.30
C VAL A 563 -3.93 -4.41 -15.73
N THR A 564 -4.23 -3.27 -15.11
CA THR A 564 -3.28 -2.53 -14.26
C THR A 564 -3.65 -2.64 -12.79
N HIS A 565 -2.64 -2.79 -11.93
CA HIS A 565 -2.76 -2.93 -10.49
C HIS A 565 -1.80 -1.98 -9.76
N GLY A 566 -2.24 -1.32 -8.69
CA GLY A 566 -1.30 -0.74 -7.72
C GLY A 566 -0.43 0.37 -8.32
N GLY A 567 -0.97 1.57 -8.51
CA GLY A 567 -0.16 2.72 -8.94
C GLY A 567 1.01 2.97 -7.98
N GLY A 568 0.73 2.89 -6.67
CA GLY A 568 1.71 2.99 -5.61
C GLY A 568 2.43 1.65 -5.38
N MET A 569 1.69 0.63 -4.99
CA MET A 569 2.24 -0.70 -4.71
C MET A 569 1.35 -1.83 -5.23
N LEU A 570 1.97 -2.85 -5.81
CA LEU A 570 1.38 -4.17 -6.02
C LEU A 570 2.07 -5.20 -5.11
N SER A 571 1.28 -5.91 -4.30
CA SER A 571 1.67 -7.14 -3.61
C SER A 571 1.12 -8.34 -4.39
N TRP A 572 2.01 -9.22 -4.87
CA TRP A 572 1.63 -10.41 -5.64
C TRP A 572 2.21 -11.66 -5.01
N ASP A 573 1.37 -12.61 -4.59
CA ASP A 573 1.82 -13.88 -4.00
C ASP A 573 2.73 -13.65 -2.80
N SER A 574 2.43 -12.58 -2.05
CA SER A 574 3.28 -12.04 -1.01
C SER A 574 2.49 -11.76 0.26
N ASP A 575 3.22 -11.65 1.37
CA ASP A 575 2.73 -11.24 2.68
C ASP A 575 3.43 -9.93 3.08
N VAL A 576 2.64 -8.86 3.19
CA VAL A 576 3.12 -7.49 3.36
C VAL A 576 2.39 -6.80 4.52
N LEU A 577 3.17 -6.21 5.43
CA LEU A 577 2.70 -5.26 6.44
C LEU A 577 3.07 -3.83 6.02
N VAL A 578 2.07 -2.97 5.90
CA VAL A 578 2.22 -1.51 5.72
C VAL A 578 1.80 -0.84 7.02
N THR A 579 2.71 -0.14 7.70
CA THR A 579 2.44 0.44 9.02
C THR A 579 2.98 1.85 9.19
N ASN A 580 2.19 2.74 9.79
CA ASN A 580 2.57 4.15 9.95
C ASN A 580 2.97 4.80 8.61
N CYS A 581 2.21 4.53 7.55
CA CYS A 581 2.56 4.93 6.19
C CYS A 581 1.55 5.91 5.60
N THR A 582 2.01 6.73 4.65
CA THR A 582 1.14 7.53 3.78
C THR A 582 1.24 7.03 2.34
N VAL A 583 0.12 6.65 1.74
CA VAL A 583 0.03 6.25 0.33
C VAL A 583 -0.83 7.26 -0.40
N SER A 584 -0.22 8.09 -1.25
CA SER A 584 -0.94 9.24 -1.83
C SER A 584 -0.61 9.60 -3.26
N TYR A 585 -1.56 10.14 -4.02
CA TYR A 585 -1.33 10.62 -5.38
C TYR A 585 -0.77 9.57 -6.34
N ASN A 586 -1.03 8.30 -6.07
CA ASN A 586 -0.61 7.23 -6.98
C ASN A 586 -1.72 6.91 -7.98
N LYS A 587 -1.33 6.45 -9.16
CA LYS A 587 -2.25 6.25 -10.29
C LYS A 587 -2.09 4.89 -10.94
N SER A 588 -3.18 4.15 -11.06
CA SER A 588 -3.28 2.97 -11.93
C SER A 588 -4.12 3.33 -13.15
N GLN A 589 -3.55 3.26 -14.35
CA GLN A 589 -4.21 3.68 -15.58
C GLN A 589 -4.33 2.52 -16.58
N GLY A 590 -5.57 2.07 -16.78
CA GLY A 590 -5.92 1.04 -17.75
C GLY A 590 -5.92 1.57 -19.18
N CYS A 591 -5.93 0.65 -20.14
CA CYS A 591 -6.06 0.95 -21.56
C CYS A 591 -7.49 0.79 -22.07
N SER A 592 -7.75 1.14 -23.34
CA SER A 592 -9.10 1.00 -23.92
C SER A 592 -9.53 -0.46 -23.88
N GLY A 593 -10.72 -0.76 -23.35
CA GLY A 593 -11.21 -2.14 -23.17
C GLY A 593 -10.61 -2.91 -21.99
N GLY A 594 -9.54 -2.39 -21.37
CA GLY A 594 -8.85 -3.00 -20.22
C GLY A 594 -9.43 -2.63 -18.86
N TYR A 595 -8.67 -2.93 -17.81
CA TYR A 595 -9.04 -2.76 -16.40
C TYR A 595 -8.00 -1.93 -15.64
N ALA A 596 -8.44 -1.21 -14.61
CA ALA A 596 -7.59 -0.44 -13.72
C ALA A 596 -7.98 -0.64 -12.26
N PHE A 597 -7.03 -1.09 -11.46
CA PHE A 597 -7.28 -1.52 -10.09
C PHE A 597 -6.25 -0.96 -9.10
N GLY A 598 -6.71 -0.54 -7.92
CA GLY A 598 -5.81 -0.19 -6.81
C GLY A 598 -4.94 1.00 -7.14
N GLY A 599 -5.49 2.21 -7.26
CA GLY A 599 -4.68 3.41 -7.57
C GLY A 599 -3.52 3.57 -6.59
N GLY A 600 -3.78 3.36 -5.29
CA GLY A 600 -2.77 3.32 -4.23
C GLY A 600 -2.15 1.93 -4.10
N LEU A 601 -2.89 1.00 -3.51
CA LEU A 601 -2.45 -0.35 -3.18
C LEU A 601 -3.28 -1.40 -3.92
N SER A 602 -2.63 -2.47 -4.39
CA SER A 602 -3.30 -3.64 -4.94
C SER A 602 -2.69 -4.93 -4.39
N THR A 603 -3.52 -5.94 -4.16
CA THR A 603 -3.09 -7.30 -3.81
C THR A 603 -3.60 -8.32 -4.82
N LEU A 604 -2.70 -9.17 -5.32
CA LEU A 604 -2.98 -10.31 -6.19
C LEU A 604 -2.54 -11.58 -5.47
N ASN A 605 -3.50 -12.37 -4.98
CA ASN A 605 -3.24 -13.61 -4.26
C ASN A 605 -2.21 -13.41 -3.12
N GLY A 606 -2.60 -13.11 -1.90
CA GLY A 606 -1.59 -12.87 -0.85
C GLY A 606 -2.21 -12.27 0.39
N HIS A 607 -1.37 -11.81 1.31
CA HIS A 607 -1.79 -11.11 2.51
C HIS A 607 -1.26 -9.68 2.48
N LEU A 608 -2.14 -8.71 2.70
CA LEU A 608 -1.77 -7.32 2.91
C LEU A 608 -2.43 -6.84 4.19
N THR A 609 -1.63 -6.44 5.16
CA THR A 609 -2.09 -5.82 6.39
C THR A 609 -1.67 -4.36 6.37
N VAL A 610 -2.61 -3.44 6.57
CA VAL A 610 -2.36 -2.02 6.66
C VAL A 610 -2.78 -1.54 8.04
N VAL A 611 -1.86 -0.93 8.78
CA VAL A 611 -2.06 -0.50 10.17
C VAL A 611 -1.63 0.95 10.36
N ASP A 612 -2.38 1.74 11.11
CA ASP A 612 -2.00 3.11 11.49
C ASP A 612 -1.58 3.96 10.26
N SER A 613 -2.28 3.83 9.13
CA SER A 613 -1.83 4.38 7.85
C SER A 613 -2.93 5.16 7.12
N ILE A 614 -2.50 6.10 6.28
CA ILE A 614 -3.36 6.97 5.50
C ILE A 614 -3.24 6.63 4.01
N ILE A 615 -4.35 6.30 3.36
CA ILE A 615 -4.45 6.07 1.91
C ILE A 615 -5.30 7.19 1.32
N LYS A 616 -4.66 8.17 0.67
CA LYS A 616 -5.37 9.39 0.22
C LYS A 616 -5.12 9.78 -1.22
N GLN A 617 -6.16 10.24 -1.91
CA GLN A 617 -6.04 10.87 -3.23
C GLN A 617 -5.33 10.01 -4.28
N ASN A 618 -5.53 8.70 -4.22
CA ASN A 618 -5.04 7.79 -5.25
C ASN A 618 -6.11 7.57 -6.33
N GLU A 619 -5.70 7.31 -7.56
CA GLU A 619 -6.58 7.24 -8.72
C GLU A 619 -6.46 5.89 -9.46
N ALA A 620 -7.57 5.19 -9.63
CA ALA A 620 -7.73 4.17 -10.67
C ALA A 620 -8.47 4.80 -11.85
N LEU A 621 -7.84 4.84 -13.03
CA LEU A 621 -8.39 5.50 -14.21
C LEU A 621 -8.55 4.52 -15.37
N GLY A 622 -9.78 4.37 -15.85
CA GLY A 622 -10.08 3.66 -17.09
C GLY A 622 -9.98 4.58 -18.31
N ALA A 623 -9.45 4.06 -19.42
CA ALA A 623 -9.54 4.73 -20.72
C ALA A 623 -10.95 4.65 -21.32
N ALA A 624 -11.19 5.34 -22.45
CA ALA A 624 -12.44 5.21 -23.21
C ALA A 624 -12.71 3.72 -23.52
N ASN A 625 -13.87 3.21 -23.11
CA ASN A 625 -14.31 1.81 -23.18
C ASN A 625 -13.73 0.82 -22.14
N ALA A 626 -12.98 1.27 -21.13
CA ALA A 626 -12.51 0.39 -20.04
C ALA A 626 -13.67 -0.38 -19.39
N THR A 627 -13.41 -1.62 -18.97
CA THR A 627 -14.46 -2.57 -18.55
C THR A 627 -14.81 -2.45 -17.07
N TYR A 628 -13.82 -2.52 -16.18
CA TYR A 628 -13.98 -2.28 -14.73
C TYR A 628 -12.84 -1.42 -14.20
N VAL A 629 -13.18 -0.48 -13.33
CA VAL A 629 -12.23 0.41 -12.65
C VAL A 629 -12.57 0.41 -11.16
N TRP A 630 -11.73 -0.20 -10.33
CA TRP A 630 -12.04 -0.50 -8.92
C TRP A 630 -10.89 -0.17 -7.96
N GLY A 631 -11.24 0.17 -6.72
CA GLY A 631 -10.28 0.44 -5.66
C GLY A 631 -9.37 1.63 -5.98
N GLY A 632 -9.90 2.85 -5.96
CA GLY A 632 -9.07 4.06 -6.13
C GLY A 632 -7.93 4.09 -5.11
N GLY A 633 -8.24 3.74 -3.86
CA GLY A 633 -7.26 3.61 -2.77
C GLY A 633 -6.67 2.20 -2.71
N LEU A 634 -7.53 1.19 -2.54
CA LEU A 634 -7.13 -0.20 -2.33
C LEU A 634 -7.98 -1.18 -3.14
N PHE A 635 -7.31 -2.17 -3.74
CA PHE A 635 -7.95 -3.28 -4.42
C PHE A 635 -7.39 -4.64 -3.99
N ASN A 636 -8.26 -5.65 -3.86
CA ASN A 636 -7.89 -7.03 -3.58
C ASN A 636 -8.42 -7.99 -4.65
N TRP A 637 -7.57 -8.92 -5.10
CA TRP A 637 -7.95 -10.01 -6.00
C TRP A 637 -7.45 -11.35 -5.45
N GLY A 638 -8.37 -12.19 -4.98
CA GLY A 638 -8.05 -13.55 -4.51
C GLY A 638 -7.11 -13.62 -3.29
N GLY A 639 -6.83 -12.47 -2.66
CA GLY A 639 -6.01 -12.35 -1.45
C GLY A 639 -6.84 -12.09 -0.20
N VAL A 640 -6.14 -11.82 0.89
CA VAL A 640 -6.70 -11.37 2.17
C VAL A 640 -6.10 -10.01 2.49
N VAL A 641 -6.95 -9.00 2.61
CA VAL A 641 -6.54 -7.67 3.05
C VAL A 641 -7.16 -7.36 4.39
N ARG A 642 -6.35 -6.82 5.30
CA ARG A 642 -6.80 -6.30 6.58
C ARG A 642 -6.41 -4.84 6.72
N LEU A 643 -7.39 -4.01 7.03
CA LEU A 643 -7.22 -2.59 7.31
C LEU A 643 -7.58 -2.35 8.77
N HIS A 644 -6.65 -1.76 9.50
CA HIS A 644 -6.70 -1.61 10.94
C HIS A 644 -6.27 -0.21 11.31
N ASN A 645 -7.11 0.52 12.04
CA ASN A 645 -6.85 1.91 12.39
C ASN A 645 -6.28 2.67 11.20
N GLY A 646 -7.14 2.99 10.21
CA GLY A 646 -6.74 3.56 8.92
C GLY A 646 -7.62 4.74 8.49
N VAL A 647 -7.06 5.68 7.72
CA VAL A 647 -7.84 6.71 7.02
C VAL A 647 -7.78 6.47 5.52
N LEU A 648 -8.95 6.40 4.88
CA LEU A 648 -9.06 6.33 3.42
C LEU A 648 -9.89 7.51 2.91
N THR A 649 -9.24 8.45 2.22
CA THR A 649 -9.87 9.73 1.85
C THR A 649 -9.55 10.21 0.45
N GLY A 650 -10.51 10.81 -0.24
CA GLY A 650 -10.29 11.46 -1.53
C GLY A 650 -9.86 10.51 -2.66
N ASN A 651 -9.96 9.19 -2.47
CA ASN A 651 -9.53 8.24 -3.49
C ASN A 651 -10.57 8.17 -4.61
N LYS A 652 -10.07 8.03 -5.85
CA LYS A 652 -10.88 8.09 -7.05
C LYS A 652 -10.76 6.83 -7.89
N ALA A 653 -11.89 6.33 -8.35
CA ALA A 653 -11.91 5.27 -9.37
C ALA A 653 -12.94 5.66 -10.43
N TYR A 654 -12.47 5.91 -11.65
CA TYR A 654 -13.28 6.59 -12.67
C TYR A 654 -13.13 5.96 -14.06
N THR A 655 -14.25 5.88 -14.78
CA THR A 655 -14.31 5.57 -16.22
C THR A 655 -15.13 6.63 -16.95
N ALA A 656 -14.77 6.94 -18.20
CA ALA A 656 -15.50 7.90 -19.03
C ALA A 656 -16.83 7.36 -19.61
N ASN A 657 -17.22 6.12 -19.30
CA ASN A 657 -18.41 5.47 -19.83
C ASN A 657 -19.49 5.26 -18.75
N PRO A 658 -20.62 5.99 -18.77
CA PRO A 658 -21.64 5.97 -17.72
C PRO A 658 -22.43 4.66 -17.62
N GLY A 659 -22.23 3.69 -18.53
CA GLY A 659 -22.89 2.37 -18.50
C GLY A 659 -22.03 1.23 -17.92
N LYS A 660 -20.83 1.51 -17.40
CA LYS A 660 -19.91 0.50 -16.88
C LYS A 660 -19.55 0.73 -15.42
N ASP A 661 -19.51 -0.39 -14.69
CA ASP A 661 -19.46 -0.46 -13.25
C ASP A 661 -18.12 0.09 -12.68
N SER A 662 -18.19 1.21 -11.96
CA SER A 662 -17.00 1.99 -11.59
C SER A 662 -16.99 2.41 -10.12
N GLY A 663 -15.91 2.00 -9.45
CA GLY A 663 -15.16 2.73 -8.44
C GLY A 663 -15.64 2.82 -7.00
N SER A 664 -14.81 2.34 -6.07
CA SER A 664 -14.87 2.66 -4.64
C SER A 664 -13.47 2.97 -4.10
N ALA A 665 -13.37 3.51 -2.88
CA ALA A 665 -12.08 3.61 -2.19
C ALA A 665 -11.45 2.23 -1.99
N ILE A 666 -12.27 1.27 -1.55
CA ILE A 666 -11.91 -0.12 -1.25
C ILE A 666 -12.78 -1.08 -2.06
N SER A 667 -12.16 -1.95 -2.85
CA SER A 667 -12.86 -2.95 -3.64
C SER A 667 -12.27 -4.36 -3.46
N ASP A 668 -13.13 -5.36 -3.25
CA ASP A 668 -12.75 -6.78 -3.24
C ASP A 668 -13.25 -7.52 -4.49
N TYR A 669 -12.40 -8.36 -5.08
CA TYR A 669 -12.76 -9.32 -6.12
C TYR A 669 -12.30 -10.74 -5.77
N ALA A 670 -13.26 -11.60 -5.43
CA ALA A 670 -13.03 -13.01 -5.12
C ALA A 670 -12.00 -13.25 -4.00
N GLY A 671 -11.85 -12.29 -3.08
CA GLY A 671 -10.93 -12.36 -1.94
C GLY A 671 -11.66 -12.11 -0.62
N VAL A 672 -10.89 -11.69 0.39
CA VAL A 672 -11.43 -11.26 1.67
C VAL A 672 -10.85 -9.89 2.01
N ILE A 673 -11.72 -8.91 2.22
CA ILE A 673 -11.33 -7.64 2.83
C ILE A 673 -12.02 -7.53 4.19
N SER A 674 -11.20 -7.35 5.22
CA SER A 674 -11.66 -7.06 6.57
C SER A 674 -11.26 -5.62 6.89
N VAL A 675 -12.24 -4.71 6.81
CA VAL A 675 -12.15 -3.32 7.28
C VAL A 675 -12.64 -3.29 8.72
N SER A 676 -11.91 -4.04 9.55
CA SER A 676 -12.25 -4.53 10.88
C SER A 676 -12.52 -6.03 10.94
N SER A 677 -11.96 -6.54 12.01
CA SER A 677 -12.36 -7.63 12.88
C SER A 677 -11.10 -7.90 13.66
N LEU A 678 -11.26 -8.41 14.88
CA LEU A 678 -10.34 -9.34 15.50
C LEU A 678 -9.03 -9.54 14.72
N TYR A 679 -7.94 -9.01 15.24
CA TYR A 679 -6.78 -9.87 15.39
C TYR A 679 -7.20 -11.05 16.30
N HIS A 680 -8.04 -11.95 15.78
CA HIS A 680 -7.65 -13.33 15.84
C HIS A 680 -6.55 -13.34 14.81
N GLY A 681 -5.36 -13.08 15.29
CA GLY A 681 -4.40 -13.95 14.73
C GLY A 681 -4.78 -15.44 15.02
N MET A 682 -3.89 -16.39 14.85
CA MET A 682 -2.66 -16.10 15.55
C MET A 682 -2.99 -15.38 16.91
N ASN A 683 -3.89 -15.95 17.73
CA ASN A 683 -4.22 -15.53 19.09
C ASN A 683 -3.09 -15.81 20.10
N ARG A 684 -1.92 -15.15 19.99
CA ARG A 684 -0.73 -15.56 20.76
C ARG A 684 -0.84 -14.82 22.06
N GLY A 685 -1.68 -15.36 22.95
CA GLY A 685 -1.92 -14.85 24.29
C GLY A 685 -0.66 -14.57 25.08
N THR A 686 -0.16 -13.33 25.07
CA THR A 686 -0.30 -12.36 26.19
C THR A 686 0.30 -11.00 25.82
N VAL A 687 -0.26 -10.33 24.80
CA VAL A 687 -0.67 -8.91 24.81
C VAL A 687 -1.81 -8.81 23.79
N ARG A 688 -2.98 -8.33 24.20
CA ARG A 688 -4.16 -8.16 23.33
C ARG A 688 -3.99 -6.91 22.46
N THR A 689 -4.02 -7.02 21.13
CA THR A 689 -4.21 -5.88 20.22
C THR A 689 -5.04 -6.30 19.01
N ALA A 690 -6.37 -6.14 19.06
CA ALA A 690 -7.24 -6.37 17.92
C ALA A 690 -7.65 -5.06 17.25
N ALA A 691 -6.97 -4.48 16.26
CA ALA A 691 -7.45 -3.18 15.75
C ALA A 691 -8.67 -3.31 14.80
N GLY A 692 -9.71 -2.48 14.97
CA GLY A 692 -10.84 -2.27 14.05
C GLY A 692 -10.68 -0.86 13.48
N ASN A 693 -11.73 -0.07 13.32
CA ASN A 693 -11.58 1.39 13.52
C ASN A 693 -10.98 2.21 12.36
N CYS A 694 -11.63 2.20 11.20
CA CYS A 694 -11.23 3.05 10.07
C CYS A 694 -12.16 4.26 9.88
N THR A 695 -11.62 5.33 9.29
CA THR A 695 -12.40 6.48 8.78
C THR A 695 -12.28 6.52 7.26
N ILE A 696 -13.38 6.25 6.56
CA ILE A 696 -13.47 6.16 5.10
C ILE A 696 -14.37 7.29 4.60
N VAL A 697 -13.77 8.36 4.12
CA VAL A 697 -14.50 9.60 3.87
C VAL A 697 -14.11 10.28 2.56
N ASN A 698 -15.00 11.08 1.97
CA ASN A 698 -14.68 11.92 0.81
C ASN A 698 -14.16 11.14 -0.42
N ASN A 699 -14.45 9.84 -0.55
CA ASN A 699 -14.02 9.08 -1.72
C ASN A 699 -15.03 9.23 -2.87
N SER A 700 -14.52 9.23 -4.10
CA SER A 700 -15.41 9.39 -5.26
C SER A 700 -16.25 8.12 -5.48
N LEU A 701 -17.52 8.30 -5.81
CA LEU A 701 -18.50 7.24 -6.07
C LEU A 701 -18.85 6.41 -4.85
N HIS A 702 -17.99 5.51 -4.38
CA HIS A 702 -18.33 4.61 -3.28
C HIS A 702 -17.24 4.56 -2.19
N GLY A 703 -17.61 4.45 -0.92
CA GLY A 703 -16.66 4.20 0.18
C GLY A 703 -16.06 2.80 0.09
N VAL A 704 -16.90 1.79 0.30
CA VAL A 704 -16.52 0.37 0.22
C VAL A 704 -17.39 -0.39 -0.76
N ARG A 705 -16.83 -1.45 -1.35
CA ARG A 705 -17.57 -2.25 -2.31
C ARG A 705 -17.19 -3.74 -2.31
N ALA A 706 -18.21 -4.58 -2.18
CA ALA A 706 -18.12 -6.01 -2.48
C ALA A 706 -18.52 -6.27 -3.95
N SER A 707 -17.64 -6.89 -4.74
CA SER A 707 -17.95 -7.29 -6.12
C SER A 707 -18.84 -8.55 -6.15
N PRO A 708 -19.67 -8.80 -7.19
CA PRO A 708 -20.53 -9.99 -7.34
C PRO A 708 -19.82 -11.37 -7.34
N GLY A 709 -18.50 -11.43 -7.19
CA GLY A 709 -17.76 -12.68 -7.01
C GLY A 709 -17.96 -13.31 -5.63
N PRO A 710 -17.35 -14.47 -5.34
CA PRO A 710 -17.47 -15.18 -4.05
C PRO A 710 -16.72 -14.50 -2.89
N GLY A 711 -16.27 -13.26 -3.07
CA GLY A 711 -15.49 -12.52 -2.08
C GLY A 711 -16.33 -12.07 -0.90
N THR A 712 -15.68 -11.81 0.23
CA THR A 712 -16.35 -11.29 1.44
C THR A 712 -15.71 -9.98 1.88
N LEU A 713 -16.53 -8.95 2.10
CA LEU A 713 -16.10 -7.68 2.65
C LEU A 713 -16.87 -7.42 3.95
N ALA A 714 -16.14 -7.19 5.03
CA ALA A 714 -16.70 -6.88 6.35
C ALA A 714 -16.15 -5.55 6.88
N VAL A 715 -17.01 -4.76 7.52
CA VAL A 715 -16.69 -3.46 8.12
C VAL A 715 -17.29 -3.35 9.52
N THR A 716 -16.54 -2.80 10.48
CA THR A 716 -16.88 -2.77 11.91
C THR A 716 -16.19 -1.59 12.58
N ASN A 717 -16.86 -0.98 13.56
CA ASN A 717 -16.35 0.17 14.32
C ASN A 717 -15.81 1.30 13.43
N SER A 718 -16.35 1.48 12.22
CA SER A 718 -15.80 2.41 11.23
C SER A 718 -16.79 3.48 10.83
N ILE A 719 -16.26 4.63 10.43
CA ILE A 719 -17.03 5.76 9.87
C ILE A 719 -16.95 5.69 8.35
N LEU A 720 -18.10 5.67 7.70
CA LEU A 720 -18.23 5.85 6.26
C LEU A 720 -19.10 7.10 6.06
N TRP A 721 -18.50 8.17 5.54
CA TRP A 721 -19.15 9.46 5.51
C TRP A 721 -18.68 10.35 4.36
N SER A 722 -19.58 11.12 3.76
CA SER A 722 -19.30 12.03 2.64
C SER A 722 -18.63 11.35 1.44
N ASN A 723 -18.87 10.05 1.26
CA ASN A 723 -18.55 9.37 0.01
C ASN A 723 -19.66 9.66 -1.01
N GLY A 724 -19.47 9.31 -2.29
CA GLY A 724 -20.59 9.44 -3.25
C GLY A 724 -21.81 8.57 -2.86
N ASP A 725 -21.53 7.45 -2.23
CA ASP A 725 -22.38 6.38 -1.70
C ASP A 725 -21.46 5.63 -0.73
N ASP A 726 -21.92 5.18 0.42
CA ASP A 726 -20.99 4.64 1.41
C ASP A 726 -20.67 3.17 1.16
N VAL A 727 -21.69 2.37 0.85
CA VAL A 727 -21.57 0.92 0.73
C VAL A 727 -22.29 0.40 -0.52
N THR A 728 -21.58 -0.39 -1.32
CA THR A 728 -22.20 -1.06 -2.48
C THR A 728 -21.91 -2.55 -2.49
N GLY A 729 -22.95 -3.35 -2.78
CA GLY A 729 -22.87 -4.81 -2.81
C GLY A 729 -23.07 -5.45 -1.43
N SER A 730 -22.82 -6.76 -1.34
CA SER A 730 -23.04 -7.52 -0.10
C SER A 730 -21.89 -7.32 0.89
N VAL A 731 -21.98 -6.26 1.69
CA VAL A 731 -21.00 -5.94 2.74
C VAL A 731 -21.57 -6.24 4.12
N ALA A 732 -20.81 -6.96 4.95
CA ALA A 732 -21.18 -7.21 6.34
C ALA A 732 -20.79 -6.01 7.21
N LEU A 733 -21.76 -5.22 7.66
CA LEU A 733 -21.56 -4.06 8.56
C LEU A 733 -21.93 -4.41 10.00
N VAL A 734 -21.09 -4.00 10.96
CA VAL A 734 -21.27 -4.26 12.40
C VAL A 734 -20.80 -3.04 13.21
N TYR A 735 -21.67 -2.30 13.89
CA TYR A 735 -21.30 -1.07 14.62
C TYR A 735 -20.54 -0.06 13.76
N CYS A 736 -21.10 0.31 12.60
CA CYS A 736 -20.57 1.38 11.75
C CYS A 736 -21.48 2.60 11.79
N ASN A 737 -20.90 3.78 11.60
CA ASN A 737 -21.65 5.01 11.30
C ASN A 737 -21.60 5.24 9.78
N VAL A 738 -22.76 5.27 9.13
CA VAL A 738 -22.90 5.28 7.65
C VAL A 738 -23.89 6.36 7.24
N GLU A 739 -23.49 7.30 6.37
CA GLU A 739 -24.24 8.53 6.05
C GLU A 739 -25.59 8.25 5.40
N ASP A 740 -25.63 7.38 4.40
CA ASP A 740 -26.83 7.08 3.61
C ASP A 740 -27.83 6.14 4.29
N GLY A 741 -27.49 5.62 5.48
CA GLY A 741 -28.37 4.78 6.29
C GLY A 741 -28.26 3.28 6.06
N ASP A 742 -27.24 2.80 5.36
CA ASP A 742 -27.03 1.36 5.20
C ASP A 742 -26.93 0.60 6.53
N ASN A 743 -27.76 -0.45 6.66
CA ASN A 743 -27.96 -1.24 7.89
C ASN A 743 -28.35 -0.42 9.15
N ASN A 744 -28.88 0.81 9.00
CA ASN A 744 -29.30 1.62 10.15
C ASN A 744 -30.26 0.86 11.08
N GLY A 745 -29.92 0.79 12.37
CA GLY A 745 -30.68 0.07 13.40
C GLY A 745 -30.41 -1.45 13.46
N THR A 746 -29.52 -1.99 12.62
CA THR A 746 -29.15 -3.41 12.60
C THR A 746 -27.68 -3.59 12.97
N ASN A 747 -27.34 -4.65 13.72
CA ASN A 747 -25.96 -4.98 14.13
C ASN A 747 -25.18 -3.83 14.79
N GLY A 748 -25.88 -2.89 15.44
CA GLY A 748 -25.28 -1.71 16.09
C GLY A 748 -24.91 -0.57 15.14
N CYS A 749 -25.23 -0.66 13.84
CA CYS A 749 -25.00 0.43 12.89
C CYS A 749 -26.03 1.55 13.04
N PHE A 750 -25.60 2.79 12.75
CA PHE A 750 -26.43 3.99 12.79
C PHE A 750 -26.00 5.00 11.72
N SER A 751 -26.78 6.06 11.56
CA SER A 751 -26.54 7.16 10.62
C SER A 751 -26.81 8.49 11.33
N LEU A 752 -25.74 9.07 11.86
CA LEU A 752 -25.73 10.39 12.53
C LEU A 752 -24.42 11.09 12.16
N ASP A 753 -24.44 12.42 12.06
CA ASP A 753 -23.21 13.18 11.78
C ASP A 753 -22.10 12.75 12.77
N PRO A 754 -20.94 12.24 12.29
CA PRO A 754 -19.86 11.82 13.17
C PRO A 754 -19.20 12.98 13.92
N GLU A 755 -19.51 14.23 13.56
CA GLU A 755 -18.97 15.45 14.20
C GLU A 755 -17.43 15.47 14.18
N LEU A 756 -16.87 15.13 13.02
CA LEU A 756 -15.42 15.19 12.81
C LEU A 756 -14.91 16.63 12.91
N THR A 757 -13.89 16.84 13.73
CA THR A 757 -13.26 18.13 14.01
C THR A 757 -11.74 18.05 13.86
N SER A 758 -11.11 19.17 13.53
CA SER A 758 -9.65 19.34 13.54
C SER A 758 -8.89 18.19 12.82
N GLY A 759 -9.34 17.81 11.62
CA GLY A 759 -8.88 16.60 10.93
C GLY A 759 -9.95 15.51 10.99
N TYR A 760 -9.60 14.32 11.51
CA TYR A 760 -10.51 13.19 11.71
C TYR A 760 -10.73 12.88 13.20
N TYR A 761 -10.49 13.84 14.09
CA TYR A 761 -10.83 13.69 15.51
C TYR A 761 -12.35 13.81 15.70
N LEU A 762 -12.89 13.16 16.71
CA LEU A 762 -14.28 13.30 17.13
C LEU A 762 -14.43 14.54 18.05
N ALA A 763 -15.56 15.23 17.93
CA ALA A 763 -16.02 16.15 18.97
C ALA A 763 -16.33 15.40 20.28
N ASP A 764 -16.32 16.12 21.41
CA ASP A 764 -16.53 15.52 22.74
C ASP A 764 -17.91 14.88 22.89
N ASP A 765 -18.92 15.40 22.20
CA ASP A 765 -20.32 14.95 22.18
C ASP A 765 -20.69 14.13 20.94
N SER A 766 -19.71 13.74 20.13
CA SER A 766 -19.93 12.97 18.91
C SER A 766 -20.69 11.68 19.18
N PRO A 767 -21.64 11.29 18.30
CA PRO A 767 -22.36 10.02 18.40
C PRO A 767 -21.47 8.79 18.19
N CYS A 768 -20.22 8.98 17.72
CA CYS A 768 -19.25 7.91 17.54
C CYS A 768 -18.47 7.56 18.82
N VAL A 769 -18.59 8.36 19.88
CA VAL A 769 -17.89 8.11 21.17
C VAL A 769 -18.57 6.98 21.94
N ASP A 770 -17.79 6.01 22.43
CA ASP A 770 -18.25 4.85 23.22
C ASP A 770 -19.35 3.98 22.56
N THR A 771 -19.51 4.06 21.23
CA THR A 771 -20.58 3.37 20.50
C THR A 771 -20.15 2.13 19.73
N GLY A 772 -18.85 1.81 19.68
CA GLY A 772 -18.30 0.65 18.98
C GLY A 772 -18.62 -0.69 19.65
N THR A 773 -17.90 -1.74 19.28
CA THR A 773 -18.10 -3.08 19.85
C THR A 773 -17.47 -3.23 21.24
N ASN A 774 -16.49 -4.12 21.41
CA ASN A 774 -15.83 -4.42 22.68
C ASN A 774 -15.01 -3.22 23.21
N THR A 775 -14.21 -3.41 24.24
CA THR A 775 -13.41 -2.34 24.83
C THR A 775 -12.28 -1.84 23.94
N ALA A 776 -11.87 -0.58 24.05
CA ALA A 776 -10.70 -0.03 23.33
C ALA A 776 -9.43 -0.85 23.61
N SER A 777 -9.25 -1.34 24.84
CA SER A 777 -8.15 -2.26 25.21
C SER A 777 -8.24 -3.61 24.50
N TYR A 778 -9.45 -4.18 24.36
CA TYR A 778 -9.64 -5.37 23.54
C TYR A 778 -9.17 -5.11 22.11
N TRP A 779 -9.46 -3.92 21.58
CA TRP A 779 -9.04 -3.53 20.24
C TRP A 779 -7.58 -3.06 20.11
N GLY A 780 -6.78 -3.09 21.18
CA GLY A 780 -5.40 -2.58 21.16
C GLY A 780 -5.29 -1.05 21.03
N LEU A 781 -6.40 -0.34 21.19
CA LEU A 781 -6.53 1.11 21.03
C LEU A 781 -6.57 1.84 22.39
N GLY A 782 -6.45 1.14 23.51
CA GLY A 782 -6.49 1.76 24.85
C GLY A 782 -5.35 2.76 25.15
N GLY A 783 -4.33 2.82 24.29
CA GLY A 783 -3.26 3.82 24.32
C GLY A 783 -3.40 4.92 23.27
N TYR A 784 -4.46 4.87 22.47
CA TYR A 784 -4.76 5.79 21.38
C TYR A 784 -5.96 6.66 21.76
N THR A 785 -6.23 7.70 20.98
CA THR A 785 -7.31 8.68 21.21
C THR A 785 -8.03 9.04 19.93
N THR A 786 -9.33 9.22 20.01
CA THR A 786 -10.15 9.83 18.93
C THR A 786 -10.34 11.33 19.13
N ARG A 787 -9.89 11.90 20.26
CA ARG A 787 -10.21 13.26 20.69
C ARG A 787 -9.00 14.19 20.63
N VAL A 788 -9.27 15.47 20.37
CA VAL A 788 -8.24 16.51 20.21
C VAL A 788 -7.42 16.75 21.49
N ASP A 789 -8.03 16.53 22.66
CA ASP A 789 -7.40 16.71 23.97
C ASP A 789 -6.37 15.61 24.30
N GLY A 790 -6.33 14.54 23.51
CA GLY A 790 -5.40 13.41 23.67
C GLY A 790 -5.75 12.46 24.79
N SER A 791 -6.94 12.56 25.35
CA SER A 791 -7.42 11.58 26.32
C SER A 791 -7.59 10.22 25.65
N ASN A 792 -6.94 9.20 26.21
CA ASN A 792 -7.03 7.85 25.64
C ASN A 792 -8.48 7.37 25.60
N ASP A 793 -8.83 6.63 24.56
CA ASP A 793 -10.07 5.87 24.49
C ASP A 793 -10.01 4.76 25.55
N THR A 794 -10.92 4.79 26.51
CA THR A 794 -11.00 3.83 27.61
C THR A 794 -12.44 3.37 27.77
N GLY A 795 -12.64 2.08 28.05
CA GLY A 795 -13.99 1.54 28.10
C GLY A 795 -14.39 1.01 26.73
N ARG A 796 -15.61 1.29 26.27
CA ARG A 796 -16.15 0.77 25.01
C ARG A 796 -15.48 1.53 23.87
N VAL A 797 -14.99 0.84 22.85
CA VAL A 797 -14.21 1.50 21.80
C VAL A 797 -15.05 2.54 21.06
N ASP A 798 -14.48 3.70 20.78
CA ASP A 798 -15.06 4.68 19.87
C ASP A 798 -15.15 4.10 18.45
N ILE A 799 -15.97 4.68 17.58
CA ILE A 799 -16.07 4.34 16.16
C ILE A 799 -15.22 5.33 15.35
N GLY A 800 -14.44 4.86 14.39
CA GLY A 800 -13.58 5.70 13.54
C GLY A 800 -12.10 5.58 13.86
N TRP A 801 -11.28 6.49 13.33
CA TRP A 801 -9.82 6.45 13.41
C TRP A 801 -9.31 6.94 14.77
N HIS A 802 -8.28 6.28 15.27
CA HIS A 802 -7.62 6.56 16.53
C HIS A 802 -6.18 7.06 16.30
N TYR A 803 -5.84 8.19 16.88
CA TYR A 803 -4.50 8.76 16.86
C TYR A 803 -3.65 8.21 18.00
N GLN A 804 -2.34 8.04 17.79
CA GLN A 804 -1.42 7.64 18.87
C GLN A 804 -1.27 8.70 19.97
N GLN A 805 -1.52 9.96 19.63
CA GLN A 805 -1.47 11.09 20.54
C GLN A 805 -2.55 12.08 20.09
N GLY A 806 -3.15 12.80 21.03
CA GLY A 806 -3.98 13.94 20.67
C GLY A 806 -3.15 15.12 20.24
N LEU A 807 -3.82 16.20 19.90
CA LEU A 807 -3.19 17.39 19.35
C LEU A 807 -2.49 18.26 20.42
N GLY A 808 -2.71 18.03 21.72
CA GLY A 808 -2.10 18.80 22.81
C GLY A 808 -2.53 20.27 22.81
N SER A 809 -1.60 21.23 22.95
CA SER A 809 -1.88 22.66 22.73
C SER A 809 -1.69 23.00 21.24
N TYR A 810 -2.67 22.63 20.42
CA TYR A 810 -2.69 22.83 18.95
C TYR A 810 -3.16 24.20 18.50
N GLU A 811 -3.19 25.14 19.44
CA GLU A 811 -3.48 26.54 19.20
C GLU A 811 -2.15 27.28 19.09
N LEU A 812 -1.86 27.76 17.87
CA LEU A 812 -0.74 28.64 17.61
C LEU A 812 -1.23 30.08 17.56
N TYR A 813 -0.60 30.93 18.36
CA TYR A 813 -0.89 32.34 18.44
C TYR A 813 0.19 33.10 17.66
N VAL A 814 -0.23 33.95 16.74
CA VAL A 814 0.66 34.76 15.90
C VAL A 814 0.34 36.23 16.08
N SER A 815 1.37 37.04 16.27
CA SER A 815 1.26 38.50 16.39
C SER A 815 2.38 39.17 15.61
N THR A 816 2.09 40.31 14.97
CA THR A 816 3.11 41.09 14.27
C THR A 816 4.23 41.62 15.19
N THR A 817 4.02 41.60 16.51
CA THR A 817 5.00 41.96 17.54
C THR A 817 5.60 40.74 18.26
N GLY A 818 5.30 39.52 17.80
CA GLY A 818 5.81 38.27 18.37
C GLY A 818 7.27 37.97 18.00
N ASP A 819 7.72 36.76 18.34
CA ASP A 819 9.06 36.24 18.00
C ASP A 819 8.96 34.79 17.48
N ASP A 820 9.60 34.48 16.35
CA ASP A 820 9.58 33.14 15.75
C ASP A 820 10.42 32.11 16.53
N GLY A 821 11.24 32.56 17.48
CA GLY A 821 11.90 31.71 18.47
C GLY A 821 10.98 31.22 19.58
N PHE A 822 9.76 31.76 19.71
CA PHE A 822 8.81 31.33 20.73
C PHE A 822 8.07 30.03 20.40
N ALA A 823 7.39 29.50 21.41
CA ALA A 823 6.58 28.29 21.29
C ALA A 823 5.27 28.53 20.52
N GLY A 824 4.70 29.74 20.60
CA GLY A 824 3.43 30.07 19.95
C GLY A 824 2.19 29.59 20.71
N THR A 825 2.29 29.14 21.96
CA THR A 825 1.17 28.45 22.65
C THR A 825 0.18 29.37 23.36
N ASN A 826 0.43 30.68 23.38
CA ASN A 826 -0.45 31.71 23.92
C ASN A 826 -0.03 33.09 23.41
N TRP A 827 -0.85 34.12 23.64
CA TRP A 827 -0.55 35.50 23.22
C TRP A 827 0.77 36.08 23.77
N THR A 828 1.22 35.67 24.97
CA THR A 828 2.50 36.13 25.54
C THR A 828 3.73 35.53 24.87
N THR A 829 3.58 34.36 24.24
CA THR A 829 4.64 33.64 23.52
C THR A 829 4.31 33.50 22.04
N ALA A 830 3.55 34.46 21.50
CA ALA A 830 3.06 34.42 20.12
C ALA A 830 4.22 34.44 19.11
N LEU A 831 4.10 33.63 18.07
CA LEU A 831 5.01 33.65 16.93
C LEU A 831 4.89 34.97 16.17
N ARG A 832 5.98 35.40 15.52
CA ARG A 832 5.96 36.63 14.73
C ARG A 832 5.27 36.42 13.37
N THR A 833 5.42 35.24 12.80
CA THR A 833 5.03 34.93 11.42
C THR A 833 4.09 33.74 11.32
N ILE A 834 3.16 33.83 10.37
CA ILE A 834 2.29 32.74 9.93
C ILE A 834 3.15 31.65 9.27
N THR A 835 4.20 32.04 8.53
CA THR A 835 5.17 31.11 7.94
C THR A 835 5.73 30.15 9.00
N THR A 836 6.18 30.66 10.14
CA THR A 836 6.71 29.82 11.23
C THR A 836 5.60 29.01 11.93
N ALA A 837 4.39 29.56 12.03
CA ALA A 837 3.26 28.80 12.57
C ALA A 837 2.92 27.58 11.68
N LEU A 838 2.94 27.75 10.36
CA LEU A 838 2.66 26.68 9.40
C LEU A 838 3.75 25.59 9.40
N THR A 839 5.01 25.91 9.68
CA THR A 839 6.07 24.88 9.82
C THR A 839 5.95 24.08 11.11
N LYS A 840 5.28 24.63 12.13
CA LYS A 840 4.97 23.96 13.41
C LYS A 840 3.62 23.26 13.40
N ALA A 841 2.79 23.50 12.38
CA ALA A 841 1.44 22.96 12.32
C ALA A 841 1.45 21.43 12.16
N LEU A 842 0.58 20.79 12.92
CA LEU A 842 0.13 19.41 12.79
C LEU A 842 -1.26 19.37 12.15
N ASP A 843 -1.75 18.18 11.84
CA ASP A 843 -3.16 17.98 11.47
C ASP A 843 -4.09 18.64 12.51
N GLY A 844 -5.09 19.40 12.07
CA GLY A 844 -6.07 20.05 12.94
C GLY A 844 -5.65 21.37 13.61
N THR A 845 -4.41 21.84 13.39
CA THR A 845 -3.87 23.03 14.06
C THR A 845 -4.74 24.27 13.85
N ARG A 846 -4.97 25.04 14.92
CA ARG A 846 -5.66 26.34 14.88
C ARG A 846 -4.64 27.45 15.02
N ILE A 847 -4.55 28.34 14.04
CA ILE A 847 -3.63 29.46 14.01
C ILE A 847 -4.44 30.75 14.24
N TYR A 848 -4.38 31.28 15.46
CA TYR A 848 -5.00 32.53 15.86
C TYR A 848 -4.09 33.71 15.50
N LEU A 849 -4.61 34.64 14.71
CA LEU A 849 -3.90 35.84 14.31
C LEU A 849 -4.38 37.04 15.13
N ALA A 850 -3.46 37.74 15.79
CA ALA A 850 -3.74 39.04 16.37
C ALA A 850 -4.09 40.05 15.26
N ALA A 851 -4.81 41.11 15.62
CA ALA A 851 -5.02 42.25 14.73
C ALA A 851 -3.66 42.81 14.27
N GLY A 852 -3.51 42.98 12.96
CA GLY A 852 -2.24 43.35 12.34
C GLY A 852 -2.20 43.03 10.85
N SER A 853 -1.20 43.59 10.17
CA SER A 853 -0.91 43.30 8.76
C SER A 853 0.34 42.42 8.66
N TYR A 854 0.16 41.19 8.20
CA TYR A 854 1.22 40.20 7.97
C TYR A 854 1.72 40.35 6.53
N THR A 855 2.91 40.94 6.37
CA THR A 855 3.43 41.42 5.08
C THR A 855 4.76 40.79 4.69
N HIS A 856 5.11 40.89 3.40
CA HIS A 856 6.48 40.72 2.93
C HIS A 856 7.37 41.88 3.47
N PRO A 857 8.66 41.65 3.81
CA PRO A 857 9.39 40.38 3.80
C PRO A 857 9.30 39.57 5.10
N SER A 858 8.53 40.02 6.10
CA SER A 858 8.37 39.26 7.35
C SER A 858 7.80 37.87 7.10
N GLU A 859 6.80 37.77 6.21
CA GLU A 859 6.27 36.51 5.70
C GLU A 859 6.96 36.06 4.41
N THR A 860 7.02 34.75 4.20
CA THR A 860 7.43 34.14 2.94
C THR A 860 6.18 33.75 2.13
N PHE A 861 5.91 34.49 1.05
CA PHE A 861 4.77 34.22 0.18
C PHE A 861 5.16 33.31 -1.01
N PRO A 862 4.30 32.36 -1.43
CA PRO A 862 2.97 32.10 -0.87
C PRO A 862 3.02 31.41 0.49
N LEU A 863 2.10 31.77 1.39
CA LEU A 863 1.84 30.98 2.58
C LEU A 863 1.33 29.61 2.12
N THR A 864 2.09 28.56 2.40
CA THR A 864 1.85 27.23 1.83
C THR A 864 1.29 26.32 2.90
N ILE A 865 0.10 25.78 2.66
CA ILE A 865 -0.57 24.80 3.53
C ILE A 865 -0.56 23.47 2.78
N SER A 866 0.36 22.59 3.16
CA SER A 866 0.55 21.27 2.54
C SER A 866 1.12 20.29 3.55
N GLY A 867 0.93 18.99 3.32
CA GLY A 867 1.44 17.94 4.21
C GLY A 867 0.68 17.77 5.54
N VAL A 868 -0.28 18.66 5.81
CA VAL A 868 -1.18 18.66 6.97
C VAL A 868 -2.64 18.68 6.51
N THR A 869 -3.58 18.37 7.38
CA THR A 869 -5.04 18.39 7.14
C THR A 869 -5.74 19.18 8.25
N GLY A 870 -6.94 19.70 8.03
CA GLY A 870 -7.76 20.30 9.09
C GLY A 870 -7.26 21.65 9.65
N VAL A 871 -6.25 22.28 9.05
CA VAL A 871 -5.66 23.53 9.58
C VAL A 871 -6.64 24.69 9.46
N ARG A 872 -6.80 25.44 10.57
CA ARG A 872 -7.63 26.65 10.62
C ARG A 872 -6.75 27.89 10.80
N ILE A 873 -6.96 28.93 10.01
CA ILE A 873 -6.34 30.25 10.20
C ILE A 873 -7.43 31.25 10.54
N ILE A 874 -7.38 31.79 11.75
CA ILE A 874 -8.48 32.53 12.38
C ILE A 874 -8.01 33.94 12.72
N GLY A 875 -8.54 34.95 12.02
CA GLY A 875 -8.35 36.35 12.39
C GLY A 875 -9.30 36.82 13.49
N THR A 876 -9.01 37.97 14.09
CA THR A 876 -9.95 38.63 15.02
C THR A 876 -11.15 39.22 14.31
N ASN A 877 -10.94 39.77 13.11
CA ASN A 877 -11.94 40.25 12.16
C ASN A 877 -11.26 40.68 10.85
N ALA A 878 -12.03 40.69 9.75
CA ALA A 878 -11.50 41.01 8.44
C ALA A 878 -11.04 42.48 8.31
N ALA A 879 -11.50 43.40 9.15
CA ALA A 879 -11.11 44.81 9.08
C ALA A 879 -9.67 45.07 9.57
N THR A 880 -9.19 44.25 10.51
CA THR A 880 -7.92 44.50 11.23
C THR A 880 -6.91 43.37 11.12
N THR A 881 -7.33 42.14 10.74
CA THR A 881 -6.41 41.03 10.47
C THR A 881 -6.20 40.89 8.97
N VAL A 882 -5.00 41.21 8.48
CA VAL A 882 -4.71 41.32 7.04
C VAL A 882 -3.49 40.49 6.66
N ILE A 883 -3.67 39.51 5.78
CA ILE A 883 -2.59 38.85 5.04
C ILE A 883 -2.36 39.66 3.76
N ASN A 884 -1.18 40.27 3.64
CA ASN A 884 -0.88 41.23 2.57
C ASN A 884 0.41 40.85 1.83
N ALA A 885 0.25 40.20 0.69
CA ALA A 885 1.35 39.71 -0.16
C ALA A 885 1.94 40.78 -1.10
N ALA A 886 1.54 42.04 -0.95
CA ALA A 886 2.04 43.13 -1.79
C ALA A 886 3.58 43.20 -1.76
N GLY A 887 4.19 43.33 -2.93
CA GLY A 887 5.64 43.37 -3.11
C GLY A 887 6.32 41.99 -3.21
N ALA A 888 5.64 40.89 -2.90
CA ALA A 888 6.22 39.54 -3.00
C ALA A 888 6.31 39.02 -4.44
N ASN A 889 5.52 39.57 -5.38
CA ASN A 889 5.37 39.07 -6.76
C ASN A 889 5.05 37.56 -6.81
N LYS A 890 4.24 37.11 -5.85
CA LYS A 890 3.72 35.75 -5.69
C LYS A 890 2.24 35.84 -5.32
N ARG A 891 1.54 34.71 -5.43
CA ARG A 891 0.20 34.57 -4.83
C ARG A 891 0.27 34.65 -3.30
N ALA A 892 -0.84 34.97 -2.64
CA ALA A 892 -0.86 35.09 -1.18
C ALA A 892 -0.88 33.73 -0.48
N ILE A 893 -1.75 32.80 -0.89
CA ILE A 893 -1.89 31.50 -0.23
C ILE A 893 -1.93 30.37 -1.27
N SER A 894 -1.25 29.27 -0.97
CA SER A 894 -1.31 28.02 -1.73
C SER A 894 -1.77 26.88 -0.82
N ILE A 895 -2.90 26.25 -1.16
CA ILE A 895 -3.54 25.19 -0.39
C ILE A 895 -3.46 23.88 -1.20
N ALA A 896 -2.82 22.88 -0.59
CA ALA A 896 -2.69 21.51 -1.08
C ALA A 896 -2.90 20.52 0.08
N ALA A 897 -3.93 20.79 0.88
CA ALA A 897 -4.26 20.16 2.14
C ALA A 897 -5.79 20.11 2.32
N ASP A 898 -6.30 18.98 2.79
CA ASP A 898 -7.74 18.77 3.03
C ASP A 898 -8.18 19.44 4.34
N GLY A 899 -9.45 19.83 4.46
CA GLY A 899 -10.05 20.37 5.69
C GLY A 899 -9.56 21.77 6.10
N VAL A 900 -8.94 22.51 5.18
CA VAL A 900 -8.36 23.83 5.49
C VAL A 900 -9.45 24.88 5.62
N ARG A 901 -9.41 25.67 6.69
CA ARG A 901 -10.41 26.71 6.96
C ARG A 901 -9.76 28.07 7.22
N LEU A 902 -10.20 29.10 6.51
CA LEU A 902 -9.80 30.49 6.74
C LEU A 902 -10.99 31.30 7.24
N GLU A 903 -10.79 32.06 8.33
CA GLU A 903 -11.88 32.76 9.03
C GLU A 903 -11.51 34.20 9.39
N HIS A 904 -12.48 35.11 9.25
CA HIS A 904 -12.44 36.45 9.86
C HIS A 904 -11.18 37.27 9.52
N LEU A 905 -10.71 37.22 8.28
CA LEU A 905 -9.48 37.89 7.84
C LEU A 905 -9.56 38.44 6.42
N THR A 906 -8.68 39.38 6.10
CA THR A 906 -8.50 39.92 4.74
C THR A 906 -7.28 39.30 4.07
N ILE A 907 -7.41 38.89 2.80
CA ILE A 907 -6.32 38.41 1.95
C ILE A 907 -6.19 39.35 0.74
N ARG A 908 -5.03 39.99 0.60
CA ARG A 908 -4.80 40.98 -0.46
C ARG A 908 -3.38 41.03 -0.99
N GLY A 909 -3.20 41.72 -2.11
CA GLY A 909 -1.90 42.08 -2.66
C GLY A 909 -1.14 40.92 -3.30
N GLY A 910 -1.76 39.74 -3.42
CA GLY A 910 -1.21 38.65 -4.20
C GLY A 910 -1.08 39.07 -5.65
N ASN A 911 0.10 38.89 -6.24
CA ASN A 911 0.41 39.27 -7.61
C ASN A 911 1.22 38.15 -8.25
N LEU A 912 0.54 37.23 -8.91
CA LEU A 912 1.16 36.11 -9.58
C LEU A 912 1.45 36.46 -11.04
N THR A 913 2.73 36.48 -11.40
CA THR A 913 3.20 36.46 -12.79
C THR A 913 3.88 35.12 -13.05
N ALA A 914 3.30 34.29 -13.91
CA ALA A 914 3.87 33.00 -14.32
C ALA A 914 4.40 33.09 -15.77
N ALA A 915 5.07 32.03 -16.23
CA ALA A 915 5.62 31.95 -17.59
C ALA A 915 4.93 30.88 -18.43
N ASN A 916 3.71 30.45 -18.07
CA ASN A 916 2.84 29.50 -18.78
C ASN A 916 1.64 29.18 -17.87
N ASN A 917 0.58 29.96 -18.00
CA ASN A 917 -0.65 29.94 -17.19
C ASN A 917 -0.43 30.40 -15.74
N ALA A 918 -1.36 31.21 -15.24
CA ALA A 918 -1.34 31.71 -13.88
C ALA A 918 -2.68 31.37 -13.22
N ASP A 919 -2.62 30.71 -12.06
CA ASP A 919 -3.81 30.22 -11.35
C ASP A 919 -3.80 30.73 -9.90
N GLY A 920 -4.82 31.47 -9.48
CA GLY A 920 -4.95 31.93 -8.09
C GLY A 920 -3.99 33.07 -7.75
N GLY A 921 -4.36 34.30 -8.06
CA GLY A 921 -3.59 35.51 -7.69
C GLY A 921 -3.59 35.73 -6.18
N GLY A 922 -4.75 35.58 -5.53
CA GLY A 922 -4.87 35.57 -4.07
C GLY A 922 -4.61 34.18 -3.53
N ILE A 923 -5.48 33.23 -3.87
CA ILE A 923 -5.51 31.88 -3.30
C ILE A 923 -5.56 30.85 -4.43
N SER A 924 -4.72 29.82 -4.31
CA SER A 924 -4.78 28.63 -5.17
C SER A 924 -5.07 27.39 -4.33
N VAL A 925 -6.09 26.62 -4.71
CA VAL A 925 -6.53 25.37 -4.08
C VAL A 925 -6.48 24.26 -5.12
N VAL A 926 -5.72 23.19 -4.86
CA VAL A 926 -5.50 22.11 -5.84
C VAL A 926 -5.59 20.75 -5.17
N GLY A 927 -6.50 19.90 -5.66
CA GLY A 927 -6.66 18.53 -5.16
C GLY A 927 -6.99 18.49 -3.67
N CYS A 928 -7.89 19.36 -3.18
CA CYS A 928 -8.24 19.45 -1.76
C CYS A 928 -9.72 19.18 -1.53
N ASN A 929 -10.04 18.46 -0.46
CA ASN A 929 -11.41 18.27 0.01
C ASN A 929 -11.70 19.17 1.21
N ASP A 930 -12.93 19.69 1.30
CA ASP A 930 -13.45 20.47 2.44
C ASP A 930 -12.62 21.72 2.77
N VAL A 931 -12.37 22.57 1.77
CA VAL A 931 -11.71 23.87 2.00
C VAL A 931 -12.76 24.96 2.21
N GLN A 932 -12.69 25.64 3.37
CA GLN A 932 -13.71 26.57 3.83
C GLN A 932 -13.16 28.00 3.94
N PHE A 933 -13.91 28.97 3.41
CA PHE A 933 -13.68 30.40 3.58
C PHE A 933 -14.91 31.03 4.24
N LEU A 934 -14.75 31.57 5.44
CA LEU A 934 -15.87 32.06 6.25
C LEU A 934 -15.61 33.49 6.73
N SER A 935 -16.53 34.40 6.42
CA SER A 935 -16.41 35.80 6.82
C SER A 935 -15.08 36.45 6.41
N CYS A 936 -14.54 36.04 5.26
CA CYS A 936 -13.28 36.53 4.71
C CYS A 936 -13.49 37.66 3.69
N VAL A 937 -12.49 38.52 3.55
CA VAL A 937 -12.41 39.52 2.48
C VAL A 937 -11.22 39.18 1.58
N ILE A 938 -11.48 38.81 0.33
CA ILE A 938 -10.44 38.46 -0.65
C ILE A 938 -10.43 39.57 -1.70
N THR A 939 -9.39 40.39 -1.67
CA THR A 939 -9.42 41.65 -2.42
C THR A 939 -8.09 42.12 -2.98
N ASN A 940 -8.13 42.86 -4.09
CA ASN A 940 -6.94 43.46 -4.71
C ASN A 940 -5.85 42.43 -4.99
N ASN A 941 -6.25 41.26 -5.49
CA ASN A 941 -5.34 40.23 -5.94
C ASN A 941 -5.31 40.19 -7.47
N LEU A 942 -4.14 39.96 -8.02
CA LEU A 942 -3.85 39.99 -9.45
C LEU A 942 -3.24 38.67 -9.89
N CYS A 943 -3.86 38.08 -10.91
CA CYS A 943 -3.30 36.99 -11.69
C CYS A 943 -2.96 37.54 -13.08
N ASN A 944 -1.68 37.59 -13.45
CA ASN A 944 -1.21 38.29 -14.63
C ASN A 944 -0.29 37.42 -15.50
N GLU A 945 -0.57 37.37 -16.79
CA GLU A 945 0.24 36.64 -17.76
C GLU A 945 0.33 37.45 -19.06
N THR A 946 1.53 37.49 -19.65
CA THR A 946 1.81 38.30 -20.85
C THR A 946 2.07 37.46 -22.09
N LEU A 947 2.28 36.15 -21.92
CA LEU A 947 2.52 35.22 -23.03
C LEU A 947 1.30 35.02 -23.92
N THR A 948 1.56 34.87 -25.22
CA THR A 948 0.51 34.60 -26.22
C THR A 948 -0.15 33.25 -25.97
N GLY A 949 -1.48 33.21 -25.96
CA GLY A 949 -2.28 31.99 -25.80
C GLY A 949 -2.42 31.48 -24.36
N ALA A 950 -1.85 32.17 -23.38
CA ALA A 950 -1.85 31.71 -22.00
C ALA A 950 -3.19 31.97 -21.27
N VAL A 951 -3.47 31.14 -20.26
CA VAL A 951 -4.71 31.18 -19.49
C VAL A 951 -4.43 31.69 -18.08
N THR A 952 -5.19 32.68 -17.64
CA THR A 952 -5.20 33.15 -16.26
C THR A 952 -6.52 32.79 -15.61
N ARG A 953 -6.48 32.21 -14.41
CA ARG A 953 -7.67 31.78 -13.67
C ARG A 953 -7.64 32.29 -12.25
N GLY A 954 -8.78 32.73 -11.74
CA GLY A 954 -8.92 33.00 -10.30
C GLY A 954 -8.03 34.15 -9.83
N GLY A 955 -8.33 35.39 -10.22
CA GLY A 955 -7.63 36.56 -9.67
C GLY A 955 -7.68 36.57 -8.13
N GLY A 956 -8.86 36.30 -7.57
CA GLY A 956 -9.10 36.07 -6.15
C GLY A 956 -8.77 34.63 -5.77
N ILE A 957 -9.59 33.68 -6.23
CA ILE A 957 -9.49 32.25 -5.88
C ILE A 957 -9.49 31.39 -7.13
N HIS A 958 -8.56 30.43 -7.21
CA HIS A 958 -8.61 29.32 -8.16
C HIS A 958 -8.72 27.99 -7.42
N ALA A 959 -9.69 27.16 -7.79
CA ALA A 959 -9.89 25.83 -7.23
C ALA A 959 -9.96 24.77 -8.34
N MET A 960 -9.06 23.80 -8.29
CA MET A 960 -8.97 22.70 -9.26
C MET A 960 -9.07 21.36 -8.56
N ASN A 961 -9.93 20.46 -9.04
CA ASN A 961 -10.18 19.14 -8.46
C ASN A 961 -10.41 19.21 -6.94
N SER A 962 -11.14 20.22 -6.48
CA SER A 962 -11.29 20.53 -5.05
C SER A 962 -12.74 20.81 -4.68
N SER A 963 -13.12 20.58 -3.41
CA SER A 963 -14.42 20.98 -2.85
C SER A 963 -14.28 22.21 -1.95
N LEU A 964 -15.09 23.23 -2.22
CA LEU A 964 -15.06 24.52 -1.52
C LEU A 964 -16.39 24.84 -0.83
N THR A 965 -16.31 25.46 0.34
CA THR A 965 -17.40 26.22 0.96
C THR A 965 -16.98 27.67 1.13
N VAL A 966 -17.77 28.61 0.57
CA VAL A 966 -17.55 30.05 0.69
C VAL A 966 -18.79 30.67 1.32
N SER A 967 -18.70 31.17 2.55
CA SER A 967 -19.84 31.73 3.28
C SER A 967 -19.52 33.09 3.88
N ASP A 968 -20.48 34.02 3.80
CA ASP A 968 -20.38 35.35 4.40
C ASP A 968 -19.16 36.16 3.92
N CYS A 969 -18.68 35.87 2.71
CA CYS A 969 -17.43 36.41 2.19
C CYS A 969 -17.63 37.63 1.28
N ARG A 970 -16.54 38.37 1.06
CA ARG A 970 -16.45 39.44 0.05
C ARG A 970 -15.27 39.17 -0.88
N ILE A 971 -15.54 38.79 -2.12
CA ILE A 971 -14.54 38.56 -3.17
C ILE A 971 -14.60 39.77 -4.10
N VAL A 972 -13.73 40.75 -3.86
CA VAL A 972 -13.89 42.10 -4.44
C VAL A 972 -12.61 42.69 -5.00
N ASN A 973 -12.68 43.40 -6.13
CA ASN A 973 -11.52 44.04 -6.79
C ASN A 973 -10.38 43.06 -7.14
N ASN A 974 -10.69 41.82 -7.49
CA ASN A 974 -9.67 40.89 -7.97
C ASN A 974 -9.60 40.89 -9.50
N GLN A 975 -8.40 40.71 -10.04
CA GLN A 975 -8.14 40.85 -11.47
C GLN A 975 -7.46 39.62 -12.06
N ALA A 976 -7.93 39.17 -13.21
CA ALA A 976 -7.24 38.23 -14.09
C ALA A 976 -6.87 38.95 -15.40
N VAL A 977 -5.60 38.87 -15.80
CA VAL A 977 -5.04 39.54 -16.97
C VAL A 977 -4.31 38.53 -17.84
N SER A 978 -4.77 38.32 -19.08
CA SER A 978 -4.15 37.40 -20.03
C SER A 978 -3.39 38.10 -21.16
N GLY A 979 -2.38 37.40 -21.70
CA GLY A 979 -1.64 37.82 -22.88
C GLY A 979 -2.45 37.73 -24.18
N SER A 980 -1.81 38.06 -25.30
CA SER A 980 -2.45 38.09 -26.63
C SER A 980 -3.03 36.73 -27.00
N GLY A 981 -4.27 36.65 -27.48
CA GLY A 981 -4.92 35.37 -27.82
C GLY A 981 -5.14 34.40 -26.65
N GLY A 982 -4.87 34.81 -25.41
CA GLY A 982 -5.05 34.03 -24.19
C GLY A 982 -6.48 34.05 -23.64
N LYS A 983 -6.67 33.49 -22.43
CA LYS A 983 -7.94 33.53 -21.70
C LYS A 983 -7.78 34.11 -20.29
N ALA A 984 -8.69 34.96 -19.84
CA ALA A 984 -8.79 35.35 -18.43
C ALA A 984 -10.14 34.89 -17.87
N GLN A 985 -10.11 34.03 -16.84
CA GLN A 985 -11.28 33.27 -16.39
C GLN A 985 -11.48 33.43 -14.88
N GLY A 986 -12.73 33.64 -14.43
CA GLY A 986 -13.05 33.57 -13.01
C GLY A 986 -12.28 34.57 -12.16
N SER A 987 -12.18 35.86 -12.54
CA SER A 987 -11.34 36.83 -11.81
C SER A 987 -11.67 36.91 -10.32
N GLY A 988 -12.94 36.74 -9.93
CA GLY A 988 -13.32 36.48 -8.55
C GLY A 988 -12.97 35.05 -8.12
N LEU A 989 -13.71 34.07 -8.64
CA LEU A 989 -13.53 32.64 -8.37
C LEU A 989 -13.60 31.80 -9.66
N CYS A 990 -12.64 30.88 -9.81
CA CYS A 990 -12.63 29.85 -10.85
C CYS A 990 -12.71 28.46 -10.21
N VAL A 991 -13.68 27.64 -10.63
CA VAL A 991 -13.85 26.24 -10.22
C VAL A 991 -13.65 25.31 -11.42
N GLU A 992 -12.68 24.41 -11.32
CA GLU A 992 -12.32 23.45 -12.36
C GLU A 992 -12.41 22.00 -11.83
N ASN A 993 -13.28 21.18 -12.42
CA ASN A 993 -13.44 19.75 -12.11
C ASN A 993 -13.66 19.44 -10.61
N GLY A 994 -14.24 20.39 -9.87
CA GLY A 994 -14.48 20.32 -8.43
C GLY A 994 -15.90 20.70 -8.03
N SER A 995 -16.12 21.03 -6.77
CA SER A 995 -17.41 21.53 -6.28
C SER A 995 -17.24 22.82 -5.47
N ALA A 996 -18.26 23.68 -5.50
CA ALA A 996 -18.30 24.86 -4.65
C ALA A 996 -19.73 25.16 -4.17
N VAL A 997 -19.88 25.33 -2.85
CA VAL A 997 -21.10 25.85 -2.23
C VAL A 997 -20.83 27.27 -1.74
N ILE A 998 -21.57 28.23 -2.27
CA ILE A 998 -21.37 29.65 -2.04
C ILE A 998 -22.63 30.22 -1.42
N SER A 999 -22.53 30.85 -0.25
CA SER A 999 -23.69 31.43 0.44
C SER A 999 -23.37 32.82 0.99
N ARG A 1000 -24.36 33.72 0.96
CA ARG A 1000 -24.27 35.09 1.53
C ARG A 1000 -22.98 35.82 1.16
N THR A 1001 -22.53 35.66 -0.09
CA THR A 1001 -21.24 36.16 -0.56
C THR A 1001 -21.42 37.28 -1.58
N ARG A 1002 -20.52 38.26 -1.53
CA ARG A 1002 -20.50 39.40 -2.48
C ARG A 1002 -19.33 39.26 -3.44
N PHE A 1003 -19.62 39.12 -4.73
CA PHE A 1003 -18.66 39.25 -5.82
C PHE A 1003 -18.81 40.63 -6.45
N ALA A 1004 -17.86 41.53 -6.18
CA ALA A 1004 -17.98 42.90 -6.65
C ALA A 1004 -16.71 43.49 -7.25
N ALA A 1005 -16.85 44.21 -8.37
CA ALA A 1005 -15.75 44.91 -9.02
C ALA A 1005 -14.56 44.00 -9.40
N ASN A 1006 -14.79 42.70 -9.59
CA ASN A 1006 -13.76 41.82 -10.15
C ASN A 1006 -13.64 42.07 -11.65
N ALA A 1007 -12.41 42.04 -12.17
CA ALA A 1007 -12.11 42.47 -13.53
C ALA A 1007 -11.36 41.39 -14.31
N ALA A 1008 -11.82 41.07 -15.52
CA ALA A 1008 -11.06 40.28 -16.48
C ALA A 1008 -10.60 41.17 -17.63
N SER A 1009 -9.33 41.09 -17.99
CA SER A 1009 -8.76 41.92 -19.06
C SER A 1009 -7.62 41.20 -19.76
N GLY A 1010 -7.12 41.77 -20.85
CA GLY A 1010 -6.01 41.19 -21.59
C GLY A 1010 -5.74 41.91 -22.91
N TRP A 1011 -4.78 41.37 -23.64
CA TRP A 1011 -4.23 42.01 -24.84
C TRP A 1011 -5.06 41.63 -26.08
N ALA A 1012 -4.60 42.02 -27.28
CA ALA A 1012 -5.32 41.76 -28.53
C ALA A 1012 -5.75 40.28 -28.65
N ASN A 1013 -6.98 40.03 -29.14
CA ASN A 1013 -7.53 38.69 -29.36
C ASN A 1013 -7.72 37.80 -28.11
N ALA A 1014 -7.48 38.29 -26.89
CA ALA A 1014 -7.76 37.52 -25.67
C ALA A 1014 -9.27 37.31 -25.43
N THR A 1015 -9.66 36.23 -24.74
CA THR A 1015 -11.05 35.93 -24.37
C THR A 1015 -11.23 36.03 -22.86
N PHE A 1016 -12.29 36.70 -22.39
CA PHE A 1016 -12.52 36.97 -20.96
C PHE A 1016 -13.81 36.31 -20.55
N ILE A 1017 -13.82 35.44 -19.54
CA ILE A 1017 -14.96 34.54 -19.27
C ILE A 1017 -15.28 34.45 -17.78
N GLY A 1018 -16.54 34.67 -17.39
CA GLY A 1018 -17.01 34.46 -16.02
C GLY A 1018 -16.28 35.35 -15.02
N THR A 1019 -16.33 36.67 -15.22
CA THR A 1019 -15.48 37.62 -14.48
C THR A 1019 -15.64 37.55 -12.96
N ALA A 1020 -16.86 37.31 -12.50
CA ALA A 1020 -17.14 37.10 -11.09
C ALA A 1020 -16.91 35.63 -10.70
N LEU A 1021 -17.54 34.72 -11.45
CA LEU A 1021 -17.53 33.29 -11.19
C LEU A 1021 -17.50 32.51 -12.51
N TYR A 1022 -16.57 31.56 -12.61
CA TYR A 1022 -16.42 30.67 -13.75
C TYR A 1022 -16.39 29.20 -13.30
N ASN A 1023 -17.20 28.36 -13.96
CA ASN A 1023 -17.24 26.91 -13.73
C ASN A 1023 -16.92 26.13 -15.01
N VAL A 1024 -16.04 25.13 -14.88
CA VAL A 1024 -15.73 24.15 -15.93
C VAL A 1024 -15.63 22.75 -15.32
N GLY A 1025 -16.47 21.83 -15.79
CA GLY A 1025 -16.51 20.44 -15.34
C GLY A 1025 -16.93 20.23 -13.87
N GLY A 1026 -17.25 21.31 -13.13
CA GLY A 1026 -17.58 21.25 -11.71
C GLY A 1026 -19.07 21.34 -11.38
N VAL A 1027 -19.39 21.19 -10.09
CA VAL A 1027 -20.74 21.35 -9.51
C VAL A 1027 -20.74 22.55 -8.57
N VAL A 1028 -21.40 23.63 -8.98
CA VAL A 1028 -21.42 24.90 -8.23
C VAL A 1028 -22.85 25.28 -7.87
N ARG A 1029 -23.06 25.53 -6.58
CA ARG A 1029 -24.32 26.06 -6.03
C ARG A 1029 -24.06 27.40 -5.36
N VAL A 1030 -24.89 28.38 -5.67
CA VAL A 1030 -24.83 29.73 -5.10
C VAL A 1030 -26.18 30.11 -4.52
N ASP A 1031 -26.18 30.53 -3.25
CA ASP A 1031 -27.36 30.92 -2.50
C ASP A 1031 -27.23 32.34 -1.94
N ASN A 1032 -28.31 33.13 -1.97
CA ASN A 1032 -28.44 34.41 -1.24
C ASN A 1032 -27.26 35.36 -1.48
N SER A 1033 -26.76 35.45 -2.71
CA SER A 1033 -25.49 36.11 -3.03
C SER A 1033 -25.63 37.22 -4.07
N LEU A 1034 -24.71 38.19 -4.03
CA LEU A 1034 -24.71 39.37 -4.88
C LEU A 1034 -23.52 39.37 -5.84
N PHE A 1035 -23.79 39.59 -7.13
CA PHE A 1035 -22.81 39.77 -8.19
C PHE A 1035 -22.96 41.16 -8.79
N SER A 1036 -22.08 42.10 -8.44
CA SER A 1036 -22.23 43.51 -8.83
C SER A 1036 -20.99 44.15 -9.44
N ARG A 1037 -21.12 44.92 -10.52
CA ARG A 1037 -20.01 45.71 -11.12
C ARG A 1037 -18.81 44.87 -11.55
N ASN A 1038 -18.97 43.58 -11.85
CA ASN A 1038 -17.87 42.79 -12.38
C ASN A 1038 -17.68 43.13 -13.86
N THR A 1039 -16.44 43.41 -14.26
CA THR A 1039 -16.13 44.03 -15.54
C THR A 1039 -15.23 43.16 -16.41
N THR A 1040 -15.49 43.22 -17.71
CA THR A 1040 -14.68 42.62 -18.78
C THR A 1040 -14.65 43.57 -19.96
N THR A 1041 -13.56 43.54 -20.73
CA THR A 1041 -13.43 44.31 -21.98
C THR A 1041 -14.03 43.58 -23.20
N LYS A 1042 -14.66 42.40 -23.04
CA LYS A 1042 -15.39 41.62 -24.08
C LYS A 1042 -16.63 40.87 -23.54
N LEU A 1043 -17.48 40.36 -24.43
CA LEU A 1043 -18.86 39.82 -24.24
C LEU A 1043 -19.05 38.51 -23.43
N ALA A 1044 -18.14 38.07 -22.54
CA ALA A 1044 -18.38 36.83 -21.77
C ALA A 1044 -18.60 37.06 -20.26
N GLY A 1045 -19.72 36.52 -19.77
CA GLY A 1045 -20.57 37.02 -18.67
C GLY A 1045 -19.97 37.18 -17.27
N GLY A 1046 -20.80 37.72 -16.36
CA GLY A 1046 -20.51 37.85 -14.93
C GLY A 1046 -20.38 36.49 -14.23
N VAL A 1047 -21.40 35.65 -14.37
CA VAL A 1047 -21.38 34.24 -13.96
C VAL A 1047 -21.44 33.33 -15.20
N TYR A 1048 -20.45 32.46 -15.37
CA TYR A 1048 -20.31 31.66 -16.59
C TYR A 1048 -20.16 30.16 -16.31
N ASN A 1049 -20.97 29.36 -17.00
CA ASN A 1049 -20.89 27.90 -16.98
C ASN A 1049 -20.40 27.37 -18.34
N GLU A 1050 -19.16 26.90 -18.40
CA GLU A 1050 -18.59 26.29 -19.62
C GLU A 1050 -19.05 24.84 -19.78
N SER A 1051 -19.02 24.07 -18.69
CA SER A 1051 -19.51 22.69 -18.59
C SER A 1051 -19.76 22.35 -17.11
N GLY A 1052 -20.37 21.19 -16.82
CA GLY A 1052 -20.80 20.83 -15.46
C GLY A 1052 -22.13 21.47 -15.06
N THR A 1053 -22.37 21.61 -13.75
CA THR A 1053 -23.65 22.07 -13.19
C THR A 1053 -23.47 23.36 -12.40
N MET A 1054 -24.29 24.37 -12.73
CA MET A 1054 -24.36 25.65 -12.03
C MET A 1054 -25.81 25.92 -11.57
N GLY A 1055 -25.99 26.29 -10.31
CA GLY A 1055 -27.29 26.67 -9.75
C GLY A 1055 -27.20 27.96 -8.94
N LEU A 1056 -28.01 28.96 -9.28
CA LEU A 1056 -28.15 30.20 -8.50
C LEU A 1056 -29.57 30.24 -7.90
N ILE A 1057 -29.65 30.40 -6.58
CA ILE A 1057 -30.92 30.51 -5.85
C ILE A 1057 -30.90 31.78 -5.02
N ASN A 1058 -31.95 32.61 -5.14
CA ASN A 1058 -32.07 33.87 -4.40
C ASN A 1058 -30.86 34.80 -4.62
N CYS A 1059 -30.38 34.90 -5.86
CA CYS A 1059 -29.21 35.71 -6.18
C CYS A 1059 -29.62 37.02 -6.87
N THR A 1060 -28.85 38.09 -6.63
CA THR A 1060 -28.96 39.33 -7.41
C THR A 1060 -27.71 39.48 -8.27
N VAL A 1061 -27.89 39.54 -9.59
CA VAL A 1061 -26.82 39.74 -10.58
C VAL A 1061 -27.09 41.07 -11.27
N VAL A 1062 -26.29 42.09 -10.97
CA VAL A 1062 -26.65 43.48 -11.29
C VAL A 1062 -25.46 44.33 -11.73
N THR A 1063 -25.62 45.24 -12.68
CA THR A 1063 -24.55 46.20 -13.11
C THR A 1063 -23.26 45.56 -13.66
N ASN A 1064 -23.30 44.33 -14.20
CA ASN A 1064 -22.10 43.69 -14.78
C ASN A 1064 -21.94 44.07 -16.26
N SER A 1065 -20.71 44.22 -16.76
CA SER A 1065 -20.44 44.80 -18.10
C SER A 1065 -20.62 43.83 -19.29
N SER A 1066 -21.24 42.68 -19.07
CA SER A 1066 -21.39 41.54 -20.00
C SER A 1066 -22.66 40.77 -19.61
N PRO A 1067 -23.06 39.64 -20.26
CA PRO A 1067 -24.23 38.90 -19.80
C PRO A 1067 -24.20 38.63 -18.30
N GLY A 1068 -25.28 38.88 -17.57
CA GLY A 1068 -25.36 38.64 -16.13
C GLY A 1068 -25.01 37.18 -15.82
N VAL A 1069 -25.74 36.28 -16.48
CA VAL A 1069 -25.48 34.83 -16.46
C VAL A 1069 -25.30 34.29 -17.88
N GLN A 1070 -24.38 33.35 -18.06
CA GLN A 1070 -24.13 32.74 -19.36
C GLN A 1070 -23.85 31.24 -19.29
N ARG A 1071 -24.42 30.48 -20.23
CA ARG A 1071 -24.15 29.05 -20.39
C ARG A 1071 -23.63 28.71 -21.78
N ALA A 1072 -22.46 28.07 -21.84
CA ALA A 1072 -21.93 27.45 -23.06
C ALA A 1072 -22.13 25.93 -23.11
N GLY A 1073 -22.21 25.26 -21.97
CA GLY A 1073 -22.41 23.80 -21.87
C GLY A 1073 -22.92 23.37 -20.50
N GLY A 1074 -23.14 22.06 -20.32
CA GLY A 1074 -23.64 21.50 -19.05
C GLY A 1074 -25.07 21.94 -18.70
N THR A 1075 -25.37 22.18 -17.42
CA THR A 1075 -26.67 22.68 -16.94
C THR A 1075 -26.48 23.96 -16.13
N PHE A 1076 -27.33 24.97 -16.37
CA PHE A 1076 -27.35 26.19 -15.57
C PHE A 1076 -28.81 26.56 -15.28
N ALA A 1077 -29.19 26.62 -14.00
CA ALA A 1077 -30.48 27.10 -13.54
C ALA A 1077 -30.35 28.32 -12.61
N VAL A 1078 -31.28 29.26 -12.74
CA VAL A 1078 -31.48 30.39 -11.81
C VAL A 1078 -32.91 30.34 -11.29
N THR A 1079 -33.07 30.43 -9.97
CA THR A 1079 -34.38 30.47 -9.32
C THR A 1079 -34.45 31.60 -8.31
N ASN A 1080 -35.57 32.31 -8.25
CA ASN A 1080 -35.76 33.45 -7.32
C ASN A 1080 -34.71 34.55 -7.53
N GLY A 1081 -34.22 34.73 -8.75
CA GLY A 1081 -33.14 35.68 -9.06
C GLY A 1081 -33.64 37.08 -9.39
N ILE A 1082 -32.76 38.07 -9.25
CA ILE A 1082 -32.91 39.38 -9.92
C ILE A 1082 -31.71 39.56 -10.84
N LEU A 1083 -31.95 39.71 -12.13
CA LEU A 1083 -30.95 39.99 -13.15
C LEU A 1083 -31.29 41.35 -13.76
N TRP A 1084 -30.45 42.35 -13.54
CA TRP A 1084 -30.81 43.73 -13.85
C TRP A 1084 -29.60 44.60 -14.19
N TRP A 1085 -29.72 45.53 -15.14
CA TRP A 1085 -28.64 46.42 -15.57
C TRP A 1085 -27.34 45.70 -15.94
N ASN A 1086 -27.44 44.47 -16.44
CA ASN A 1086 -26.28 43.81 -17.04
C ASN A 1086 -26.19 44.21 -18.52
N GLY A 1087 -25.08 43.90 -19.20
CA GLY A 1087 -25.00 44.18 -20.64
C GLY A 1087 -26.09 43.45 -21.44
N ASP A 1088 -26.34 42.22 -21.04
CA ASP A 1088 -27.42 41.28 -21.42
C ASP A 1088 -27.75 40.55 -20.10
N ASP A 1089 -28.98 40.15 -19.80
CA ASP A 1089 -29.21 39.50 -18.51
C ASP A 1089 -28.92 38.00 -18.55
N VAL A 1090 -29.44 37.31 -19.56
CA VAL A 1090 -29.28 35.88 -19.75
C VAL A 1090 -28.76 35.55 -21.15
N SER A 1091 -27.63 34.85 -21.22
CA SER A 1091 -27.07 34.41 -22.50
C SER A 1091 -26.90 32.89 -22.60
N GLY A 1092 -27.37 32.30 -23.71
CA GLY A 1092 -27.43 30.85 -23.91
C GLY A 1092 -28.65 30.20 -23.24
N THR A 1093 -28.77 28.87 -23.30
CA THR A 1093 -29.97 28.18 -22.77
C THR A 1093 -29.88 27.95 -21.25
N VAL A 1094 -30.06 29.02 -20.48
CA VAL A 1094 -30.17 29.00 -19.01
C VAL A 1094 -31.64 28.77 -18.62
N SER A 1095 -31.90 27.87 -17.67
CA SER A 1095 -33.24 27.68 -17.11
C SER A 1095 -33.50 28.73 -16.04
N VAL A 1096 -34.48 29.61 -16.26
CA VAL A 1096 -34.87 30.65 -15.30
C VAL A 1096 -36.31 30.44 -14.84
N ALA A 1097 -36.54 30.56 -13.54
CA ALA A 1097 -37.88 30.45 -12.94
C ALA A 1097 -38.00 31.37 -11.73
N PHE A 1098 -39.15 32.03 -11.58
CA PHE A 1098 -39.40 32.99 -10.49
C PHE A 1098 -38.33 34.10 -10.42
N CYS A 1099 -37.87 34.60 -11.56
CA CYS A 1099 -36.85 35.65 -11.62
C CYS A 1099 -37.44 37.00 -12.09
N ASP A 1100 -36.80 38.10 -11.70
CA ASP A 1100 -37.02 39.43 -12.28
C ASP A 1100 -35.86 39.74 -13.24
N ILE A 1101 -36.16 39.94 -14.53
CA ILE A 1101 -35.15 40.05 -15.61
C ILE A 1101 -35.45 41.28 -16.47
N GLU A 1102 -34.47 42.18 -16.68
CA GLU A 1102 -34.67 43.51 -17.28
C GLU A 1102 -35.11 43.45 -18.75
N ASP A 1103 -34.47 42.60 -19.55
CA ASP A 1103 -34.72 42.49 -21.00
C ASP A 1103 -35.93 41.60 -21.36
N GLY A 1104 -36.54 40.96 -20.36
CA GLY A 1104 -37.80 40.23 -20.50
C GLY A 1104 -37.66 38.73 -20.81
N ASP A 1105 -36.48 38.14 -20.62
CA ASP A 1105 -36.32 36.69 -20.76
C ASP A 1105 -37.32 35.90 -19.90
N ASN A 1106 -38.04 34.96 -20.52
CA ASN A 1106 -39.12 34.18 -19.91
C ASN A 1106 -40.24 34.99 -19.24
N ASN A 1107 -40.43 36.29 -19.56
CA ASN A 1107 -41.46 37.11 -18.93
C ASN A 1107 -42.87 36.49 -19.06
N GLY A 1108 -43.54 36.29 -17.92
CA GLY A 1108 -44.87 35.66 -17.83
C GLY A 1108 -44.86 34.13 -17.83
N MET A 1109 -43.70 33.48 -17.93
CA MET A 1109 -43.53 32.02 -17.83
C MET A 1109 -42.83 31.64 -16.52
N ASP A 1110 -43.18 30.49 -15.93
CA ASP A 1110 -42.55 29.93 -14.72
C ASP A 1110 -42.34 30.92 -13.55
N GLY A 1111 -43.24 31.90 -13.42
CA GLY A 1111 -43.20 32.91 -12.36
C GLY A 1111 -42.24 34.07 -12.60
N CYS A 1112 -41.59 34.16 -13.77
CA CYS A 1112 -40.70 35.26 -14.12
C CYS A 1112 -41.46 36.54 -14.45
N ILE A 1113 -40.88 37.68 -14.06
CA ILE A 1113 -41.37 39.04 -14.30
C ILE A 1113 -40.26 39.90 -14.90
N SER A 1114 -40.63 41.07 -15.41
CA SER A 1114 -39.70 42.09 -15.91
C SER A 1114 -40.23 43.46 -15.48
N LEU A 1115 -39.94 43.84 -14.24
CA LEU A 1115 -40.39 45.08 -13.62
C LEU A 1115 -39.23 45.69 -12.82
N ASN A 1116 -39.18 47.02 -12.71
CA ASN A 1116 -38.09 47.67 -11.96
C ASN A 1116 -38.04 47.15 -10.50
N PRO A 1117 -36.93 46.53 -10.04
CA PRO A 1117 -36.85 45.95 -8.70
C PRO A 1117 -36.93 46.94 -7.54
N LEU A 1118 -36.81 48.25 -7.81
CA LEU A 1118 -36.82 49.33 -6.82
C LEU A 1118 -35.72 49.19 -5.74
N PHE A 1119 -34.45 49.25 -6.16
CA PHE A 1119 -33.31 49.22 -5.24
C PHE A 1119 -33.16 50.52 -4.43
N GLN A 1120 -32.72 50.41 -3.16
CA GLN A 1120 -32.54 51.53 -2.23
C GLN A 1120 -31.45 52.52 -2.67
N GLY A 1121 -30.28 52.05 -3.11
CA GLY A 1121 -29.13 52.89 -3.37
C GLY A 1121 -28.15 52.30 -4.40
N PRO A 1122 -28.57 52.05 -5.65
CA PRO A 1122 -27.73 51.38 -6.63
C PRO A 1122 -26.44 52.15 -6.99
N ALA A 1123 -26.48 53.50 -6.93
CA ALA A 1123 -25.30 54.35 -7.14
C ALA A 1123 -24.20 54.09 -6.10
N THR A 1124 -24.58 53.73 -4.86
CA THR A 1124 -23.68 53.37 -3.76
C THR A 1124 -23.47 51.85 -3.62
N ASN A 1125 -23.89 51.06 -4.62
CA ASN A 1125 -23.82 49.59 -4.63
C ASN A 1125 -24.67 48.94 -3.50
N ASP A 1126 -25.78 49.59 -3.14
CA ASP A 1126 -26.78 49.10 -2.21
C ASP A 1126 -28.02 48.63 -2.97
N PHE A 1127 -28.17 47.32 -3.05
CA PHE A 1127 -29.24 46.64 -3.79
C PHE A 1127 -30.28 46.01 -2.87
N ARG A 1128 -30.40 46.48 -1.63
CA ARG A 1128 -31.57 46.17 -0.80
C ARG A 1128 -32.82 46.68 -1.49
N LEU A 1129 -33.92 45.96 -1.34
CA LEU A 1129 -35.19 46.29 -1.96
C LEU A 1129 -35.91 47.40 -1.18
N LEU A 1130 -36.55 48.32 -1.89
CA LEU A 1130 -37.48 49.27 -1.30
C LEU A 1130 -38.79 48.57 -0.93
N LYS A 1131 -39.54 49.18 0.00
CA LYS A 1131 -40.90 48.77 0.32
C LYS A 1131 -41.77 48.83 -0.95
N ASP A 1132 -42.67 47.85 -1.09
CA ASP A 1132 -43.60 47.70 -2.22
C ASP A 1132 -42.92 47.41 -3.58
N THR A 1133 -41.70 46.85 -3.55
CA THR A 1133 -41.03 46.30 -4.74
C THR A 1133 -41.88 45.25 -5.48
N PRO A 1134 -41.85 45.20 -6.83
CA PRO A 1134 -42.50 44.13 -7.58
C PRO A 1134 -41.90 42.74 -7.33
N CYS A 1135 -40.63 42.67 -6.87
CA CYS A 1135 -39.96 41.44 -6.46
C CYS A 1135 -40.51 40.85 -5.14
N GLY A 1136 -41.27 41.65 -4.38
CA GLY A 1136 -41.70 41.33 -3.03
C GLY A 1136 -42.72 40.19 -2.98
N ASN A 1137 -42.46 39.16 -2.17
CA ASN A 1137 -43.30 37.98 -1.94
C ASN A 1137 -43.65 37.19 -3.22
N ARG A 1138 -42.77 37.24 -4.23
CA ARG A 1138 -42.94 36.61 -5.54
C ARG A 1138 -42.06 35.39 -5.79
N GLY A 1139 -41.08 35.12 -4.94
CA GLY A 1139 -40.22 33.95 -5.10
C GLY A 1139 -40.94 32.63 -4.80
N LYS A 1140 -40.39 31.55 -5.35
CA LYS A 1140 -40.79 30.17 -5.06
C LYS A 1140 -40.29 29.75 -3.68
N PRO A 1141 -41.16 29.31 -2.76
CA PRO A 1141 -40.71 28.71 -1.51
C PRO A 1141 -40.00 27.37 -1.79
N ILE A 1142 -38.88 27.14 -1.10
CA ILE A 1142 -38.08 25.91 -1.17
C ILE A 1142 -37.84 25.44 0.26
N ALA A 1143 -37.92 24.13 0.54
CA ALA A 1143 -37.99 23.60 1.91
C ALA A 1143 -36.85 24.09 2.82
N TRP A 1144 -35.62 24.13 2.31
CA TRP A 1144 -34.44 24.56 3.08
C TRP A 1144 -34.41 26.05 3.40
N LEU A 1145 -35.28 26.88 2.81
CA LEU A 1145 -35.32 28.33 3.03
C LEU A 1145 -36.02 28.73 4.34
N ALA A 1146 -36.73 27.82 5.01
CA ALA A 1146 -37.51 28.12 6.20
C ALA A 1146 -36.69 28.82 7.29
N ASP A 1147 -35.44 28.36 7.48
CA ASP A 1147 -34.50 28.88 8.48
C ASP A 1147 -33.29 29.60 7.85
N ALA A 1148 -33.36 29.92 6.56
CA ALA A 1148 -32.25 30.57 5.84
C ALA A 1148 -32.23 32.09 6.07
N LEU A 1149 -31.02 32.66 6.11
CA LEU A 1149 -30.80 34.11 6.15
C LEU A 1149 -30.44 34.67 4.77
N ASP A 1150 -30.88 35.90 4.51
CA ASP A 1150 -30.52 36.71 3.35
C ASP A 1150 -29.09 37.29 3.46
N LEU A 1151 -28.68 38.11 2.48
CA LEU A 1151 -27.35 38.71 2.47
C LEU A 1151 -27.15 39.85 3.52
N ALA A 1152 -28.22 40.39 4.09
CA ALA A 1152 -28.18 41.36 5.19
C ALA A 1152 -28.22 40.68 6.58
N GLY A 1153 -28.55 39.39 6.64
CA GLY A 1153 -28.71 38.62 7.87
C GLY A 1153 -30.16 38.49 8.35
N ASP A 1154 -31.14 38.90 7.53
CA ASP A 1154 -32.57 38.79 7.83
C ASP A 1154 -33.14 37.42 7.42
N ILE A 1155 -34.18 36.94 8.11
CA ILE A 1155 -34.87 35.69 7.74
C ILE A 1155 -35.46 35.77 6.33
N ARG A 1156 -35.26 34.73 5.50
CA ARG A 1156 -35.74 34.69 4.10
C ARG A 1156 -37.25 34.49 3.99
N VAL A 1157 -37.88 33.76 4.90
CA VAL A 1157 -39.33 33.48 4.81
C VAL A 1157 -40.08 34.38 5.79
N LYS A 1158 -40.70 35.45 5.27
CA LYS A 1158 -41.59 36.33 6.04
C LYS A 1158 -43.05 36.04 5.65
N GLY A 1159 -43.87 35.61 6.61
CA GLY A 1159 -45.30 35.32 6.37
C GLY A 1159 -45.59 34.19 5.36
N GLY A 1160 -44.67 33.22 5.23
CA GLY A 1160 -44.79 32.08 4.30
C GLY A 1160 -44.48 32.41 2.83
N ARG A 1161 -43.91 33.58 2.57
CA ARG A 1161 -43.51 34.08 1.26
C ARG A 1161 -42.04 34.52 1.29
N ILE A 1162 -41.47 34.71 0.11
CA ILE A 1162 -40.06 35.06 -0.09
C ILE A 1162 -39.92 36.05 -1.24
N ASP A 1163 -39.00 37.00 -1.10
CA ASP A 1163 -38.66 37.96 -2.15
C ASP A 1163 -37.68 37.37 -3.17
N MET A 1164 -37.80 37.81 -4.42
CA MET A 1164 -36.76 37.53 -5.43
C MET A 1164 -35.47 38.28 -5.07
N GLY A 1165 -34.31 37.69 -5.42
CA GLY A 1165 -32.99 38.27 -5.17
C GLY A 1165 -32.40 37.91 -3.80
N CYS A 1166 -31.25 38.53 -3.49
CA CYS A 1166 -30.42 38.19 -2.33
C CYS A 1166 -30.79 38.92 -1.03
N TYR A 1167 -31.77 39.82 -1.07
CA TYR A 1167 -32.25 40.56 0.10
C TYR A 1167 -33.75 40.34 0.29
N GLU A 1168 -34.20 40.27 1.54
CA GLU A 1168 -35.61 40.28 1.90
C GLU A 1168 -36.03 41.71 2.26
N SER A 1169 -37.11 42.20 1.66
CA SER A 1169 -37.70 43.50 1.98
C SER A 1169 -38.48 43.44 3.31
N ASP A 1170 -38.76 44.61 3.88
CA ASP A 1170 -39.70 44.72 4.99
C ASP A 1170 -41.13 44.67 4.43
N ALA A 1171 -41.85 43.60 4.78
CA ALA A 1171 -43.18 43.32 4.24
C ALA A 1171 -44.17 44.48 4.48
N ALA A 1172 -45.02 44.76 3.49
CA ALA A 1172 -46.18 45.61 3.69
C ALA A 1172 -47.12 44.97 4.74
N SER A 1173 -47.53 45.74 5.74
CA SER A 1173 -48.63 45.37 6.63
C SER A 1173 -49.91 45.22 5.80
N GLY A 1174 -50.30 43.98 5.50
CA GLY A 1174 -51.54 43.69 4.77
C GLY A 1174 -52.77 44.14 5.54
N GLY A 1175 -53.24 45.36 5.27
CA GLY A 1175 -54.56 45.84 5.66
C GLY A 1175 -55.55 45.62 4.52
N THR A 1176 -56.56 44.78 4.76
CA THR A 1176 -57.67 44.52 3.82
C THR A 1176 -58.50 45.79 3.64
N LEU A 1177 -58.59 46.33 2.41
CA LEU A 1177 -59.53 47.40 2.06
C LEU A 1177 -60.79 46.77 1.44
N PHE A 1178 -61.90 46.72 2.19
CA PHE A 1178 -63.22 46.45 1.63
C PHE A 1178 -63.73 47.72 0.93
N MET A 1179 -63.90 47.69 -0.40
CA MET A 1179 -64.77 48.64 -1.10
C MET A 1179 -66.10 47.98 -1.41
N LEU A 1180 -67.16 48.43 -0.73
CA LEU A 1180 -68.54 48.20 -1.14
C LEU A 1180 -68.93 49.24 -2.20
N ARG A 1181 -69.27 48.78 -3.40
CA ARG A 1181 -70.56 49.05 -4.05
C ARG A 1181 -70.94 47.89 -4.95
#